data_AF-A0A3B9JL49-F1
#
_entry.id   AF-A0A3B9JL49-F1
#
_cell.length_a   1.000
_cell.length_b   1.000
_cell.length_c   1.000
_cell.angle_alpha   90.00
_cell.angle_beta   90.00
_cell.angle_gamma   90.00
#
_symmetry.space_group_name_H-M   'P 1'
#
loop_
_entity.id
_entity.type
_entity.pdbx_description
1 polymer ?
#
loop_
_entity_poly.entity_id
_entity_poly.type
_entity_poly.pdbx_seq_one_letter_code
_entity_poly.pdbx_strand_id
1 'polypeptide(L)'
;MPVASLSSDYGVGDFGKYSYQFIDILKKSNMRVWQILPLNPLGYGESPYQPYSSFAGDELYIDLVKLYEEGLLEDIPPAFRKGSIKISYQEVRSYKEKFLKAAFLNFVPNQEYEEFASQEWVYLYAVYLTFKKKNQMKCWNEWQEEHKNWITDRIFDESIYEEDIRYEMFIQYEFYRQWIALKQYANDLGIKIMGDVPFYVGIDSLDVWGDQEDFLLDKDGHPIFIAGVPPDYFSRTGQRWGNPIYNWEHMKDNGFRFWLNRIGYNSKLFDIIRIDHFRAFDTYWKIPASCETAIEGEWVEAPGYEVFYLLFEAYPDINIVAEDLGDMRPEVYKLRDHYGLKGMKIIQFTFDPLEGNNNFVDRENMIVYTGTHDNETILGWFENQSGQVQNETDLELYSLGYDTGSISHRFILYTLDNIADMAIIPVQDILELGNEGRLNTPGTLGAPNWVWKLDSLEKLNRQVEFLKEAVTASGRTGESSKVSIKTKDPERILRKLLEQQYGKTIEQCNKKQLLYGLLGMVKRLAVGREVTGDKRKLYYISAEFLIGKLLSNNLINLGIYEDMKELLATNGQSLSLVEEAEPEPSLGNGGLGRLAACFLDSIASLGLAGDGIGLNYHFGLFKQQFEDNLQKEEKNPWIEKTSWLTKKNHTYEVEFSGFKVKSILYDIDVIGYQNRTNKLHLFDTELVDESLVEEGIDFDKEDIKRNLTLFLYPDDSDEAGQQLRIYQQYFMVSCGAQYILEESIRRGSNLHDLYEHAVIQINDTHPSMVIPELIRLLMKQGISLDEAIEIVSKTCAYTNHTILAEALEKWPIDYLKKVVPQLVPIIEVLDNRVRRKFGDKDVVIIDNQDKVHMASMDIHYGFSVNGVAALHTEILKSSELNQFYEIYPEKFNSKTNGITFRRWLLHCNRDLTSYIESLIGHGFHTDAMELEKLMDFSDEESVLNKLLEIKFNNKLKLKSWLKINQGIDIDENSIFDIQIKRLHEYKRQQMNALYVIYKYHEIKKGKLPVRPITVIFSAKAAPAYIIAKDIIHLILCLQELINNDTEVSPYLKIVMVEDYNVSKAEVLIPACDISEQISLASKEASGTGNMKFMLNGAVTLGTLDGANVEISELVREDNIYLFGETSDQVIEHYEKEDYISKKYYQKDEDIKYTLDFIISDQMLSIGKEENLVRLYKEILNKDWFMSLLDFKDYVRVREMAYNDYEDRLSWAYKMLVNISKAGYFSSDRTIAQYNRDIWKLDEKI
;
A
#
# COMPACT_ATOMS: atom_id res chain seq x y z
N MET A 1 32.54 -5.63 16.01
CA MET A 1 33.48 -6.74 16.27
C MET A 1 33.96 -6.65 17.70
N PRO A 2 33.73 -7.64 18.57
CA PRO A 2 34.25 -7.62 19.93
C PRO A 2 35.79 -7.63 19.96
N VAL A 3 36.42 -6.92 20.90
CA VAL A 3 37.89 -6.93 21.04
C VAL A 3 38.39 -8.36 21.30
N ALA A 4 37.71 -9.12 22.17
CA ALA A 4 38.09 -10.50 22.50
C ALA A 4 38.13 -11.42 21.27
N SER A 5 37.30 -11.13 20.26
CA SER A 5 37.19 -11.90 19.02
C SER A 5 38.21 -11.50 17.95
N LEU A 6 39.06 -10.49 18.18
CA LEU A 6 40.15 -10.17 17.28
C LEU A 6 41.25 -11.26 17.29
N SER A 7 42.00 -11.35 16.19
CA SER A 7 43.19 -12.21 16.13
C SER A 7 44.21 -11.78 17.21
N SER A 8 44.94 -12.74 17.78
CA SER A 8 45.98 -12.47 18.78
C SER A 8 47.03 -13.57 18.82
N ASP A 9 48.22 -13.19 19.28
CA ASP A 9 49.32 -14.10 19.57
C ASP A 9 49.18 -14.76 20.96
N TYR A 10 48.24 -14.32 21.80
CA TYR A 10 48.07 -14.73 23.21
C TYR A 10 46.68 -15.30 23.54
N GLY A 11 45.98 -15.88 22.55
CA GLY A 11 44.77 -16.68 22.75
C GLY A 11 43.45 -15.90 22.80
N VAL A 12 43.46 -14.63 23.20
CA VAL A 12 42.29 -13.70 23.19
C VAL A 12 42.69 -12.40 22.50
N GLY A 13 41.80 -11.76 21.76
CA GLY A 13 42.08 -10.42 21.24
C GLY A 13 42.36 -9.43 22.38
N ASP A 14 43.34 -8.54 22.20
CA ASP A 14 43.87 -7.63 23.21
C ASP A 14 44.18 -6.25 22.59
N PHE A 15 44.64 -5.30 23.41
CA PHE A 15 44.98 -3.95 22.97
C PHE A 15 46.32 -3.84 22.23
N GLY A 16 46.86 -4.98 21.76
CA GLY A 16 48.11 -5.06 21.03
C GLY A 16 47.96 -4.85 19.52
N LYS A 17 49.01 -5.22 18.78
CA LYS A 17 49.19 -4.92 17.35
C LYS A 17 47.97 -5.21 16.45
N TYR A 18 47.18 -6.25 16.73
CA TYR A 18 46.07 -6.65 15.87
C TYR A 18 44.87 -5.69 15.99
N SER A 19 44.68 -5.07 17.16
CA SER A 19 43.65 -4.03 17.32
C SER A 19 44.00 -2.77 16.53
N TYR A 20 45.27 -2.34 16.53
CA TYR A 20 45.74 -1.23 15.67
C TYR A 20 45.59 -1.55 14.18
N GLN A 21 45.99 -2.77 13.75
CA GLN A 21 45.81 -3.21 12.37
C GLN A 21 44.34 -3.27 11.95
N PHE A 22 43.44 -3.66 12.86
CA PHE A 22 42.01 -3.66 12.60
C PHE A 22 41.48 -2.24 12.38
N ILE A 23 41.90 -1.27 13.21
CA ILE A 23 41.57 0.15 13.02
C ILE A 23 42.09 0.66 11.66
N ASP A 24 43.31 0.29 11.26
CA ASP A 24 43.85 0.66 9.95
C ASP A 24 43.02 0.10 8.79
N ILE A 25 42.49 -1.13 8.93
CA ILE A 25 41.59 -1.75 7.96
C ILE A 25 40.28 -0.96 7.88
N LEU A 26 39.66 -0.63 9.02
CA LEU A 26 38.43 0.18 9.05
C LEU A 26 38.64 1.51 8.32
N LYS A 27 39.77 2.18 8.57
CA LYS A 27 40.12 3.44 7.90
C LYS A 27 40.22 3.28 6.38
N LYS A 28 40.91 2.22 5.92
CA LYS A 28 41.05 1.94 4.48
C LYS A 28 39.73 1.59 3.81
N SER A 29 38.78 1.03 4.55
CA SER A 29 37.43 0.69 4.08
C SER A 29 36.40 1.81 4.21
N ASN A 30 36.81 3.05 4.52
CA ASN A 30 35.91 4.19 4.77
C ASN A 30 34.90 3.99 5.92
N MET A 31 35.15 3.05 6.84
CA MET A 31 34.33 2.86 8.04
C MET A 31 34.70 3.87 9.12
N ARG A 32 33.71 4.36 9.87
CA ARG A 32 33.88 5.43 10.87
C ARG A 32 33.46 5.06 12.29
N VAL A 33 32.91 3.86 12.49
CA VAL A 33 32.45 3.40 13.81
C VAL A 33 32.93 1.97 14.03
N TRP A 34 33.51 1.71 15.20
CA TRP A 34 33.81 0.37 15.68
C TRP A 34 32.96 0.07 16.91
N GLN A 35 31.93 -0.76 16.74
CA GLN A 35 31.14 -1.28 17.86
C GLN A 35 31.83 -2.50 18.49
N ILE A 36 31.97 -2.46 19.81
CA ILE A 36 32.52 -3.52 20.66
C ILE A 36 31.50 -3.99 21.69
N LEU A 37 31.73 -5.17 22.25
CA LEU A 37 31.02 -5.67 23.43
C LEU A 37 31.68 -5.13 24.72
N PRO A 38 31.04 -5.28 25.90
CA PRO A 38 31.60 -4.81 27.15
C PRO A 38 33.03 -5.31 27.37
N LEU A 39 33.92 -4.41 27.82
CA LEU A 39 35.32 -4.71 28.13
C LEU A 39 35.54 -5.13 29.59
N ASN A 40 34.44 -5.29 30.32
CA ASN A 40 34.46 -5.53 31.74
C ASN A 40 34.80 -7.00 32.07
N PRO A 41 35.36 -7.27 33.26
CA PRO A 41 35.70 -8.61 33.73
C PRO A 41 34.52 -9.58 33.63
N LEU A 42 34.69 -10.67 32.88
CA LEU A 42 33.64 -11.66 32.65
C LEU A 42 33.21 -12.36 33.95
N GLY A 43 31.91 -12.46 34.17
CA GLY A 43 31.31 -13.18 35.29
C GLY A 43 30.75 -14.55 34.89
N TYR A 44 29.58 -14.89 35.44
CA TYR A 44 28.97 -16.21 35.26
C TYR A 44 28.74 -16.56 33.78
N GLY A 45 29.11 -17.79 33.40
CA GLY A 45 28.97 -18.28 32.03
C GLY A 45 29.88 -17.63 30.99
N GLU A 46 30.89 -16.87 31.41
CA GLU A 46 31.80 -16.09 30.55
C GLU A 46 31.06 -15.03 29.70
N SER A 47 29.90 -14.56 30.17
CA SER A 47 29.10 -13.54 29.49
C SER A 47 29.64 -12.14 29.77
N PRO A 48 29.83 -11.29 28.73
CA PRO A 48 30.21 -9.89 28.93
C PRO A 48 29.07 -9.03 29.51
N TYR A 49 27.84 -9.57 29.57
CA TYR A 49 26.66 -8.89 30.12
C TYR A 49 26.40 -9.18 31.60
N GLN A 50 27.28 -9.95 32.26
CA GLN A 50 27.24 -10.15 33.72
C GLN A 50 28.62 -9.86 34.33
N PRO A 51 29.15 -8.62 34.20
CA PRO A 51 30.50 -8.34 34.65
C PRO A 51 30.61 -8.22 36.17
N TYR A 52 31.83 -8.40 36.69
CA TYR A 52 32.13 -8.15 38.10
C TYR A 52 32.12 -6.66 38.49
N SER A 53 32.11 -5.75 37.51
CA SER A 53 31.97 -4.31 37.73
C SER A 53 31.57 -3.64 36.42
N SER A 54 30.73 -2.60 36.50
CA SER A 54 30.42 -1.73 35.36
C SER A 54 31.51 -0.69 35.02
N PHE A 55 32.56 -0.60 35.83
CA PHE A 55 33.69 0.33 35.70
C PHE A 55 35.01 -0.37 35.35
N ALA A 56 35.30 -1.50 35.99
CA ALA A 56 36.57 -2.18 35.82
C ALA A 56 36.74 -2.77 34.41
N GLY A 57 37.98 -2.82 33.93
CA GLY A 57 38.37 -3.49 32.70
C GLY A 57 38.96 -4.88 32.96
N ASP A 58 38.79 -5.78 31.98
CA ASP A 58 39.28 -7.15 32.07
C ASP A 58 40.78 -7.25 31.74
N GLU A 59 41.56 -7.91 32.61
CA GLU A 59 43.00 -8.11 32.45
C GLU A 59 43.37 -8.88 31.18
N LEU A 60 42.42 -9.62 30.61
CA LEU A 60 42.57 -10.33 29.35
C LEU A 60 43.00 -9.43 28.19
N TYR A 61 42.60 -8.16 28.20
CA TYR A 61 42.87 -7.24 27.10
C TYR A 61 44.23 -6.55 27.17
N ILE A 62 44.97 -6.68 28.28
CA ILE A 62 46.29 -6.07 28.44
C ILE A 62 47.29 -6.75 27.48
N ASP A 63 47.98 -5.95 26.68
CA ASP A 63 49.02 -6.42 25.77
C ASP A 63 50.33 -6.63 26.52
N LEU A 64 50.84 -7.86 26.46
CA LEU A 64 52.09 -8.24 27.11
C LEU A 64 53.32 -7.74 26.35
N VAL A 65 53.24 -7.51 25.04
CA VAL A 65 54.37 -6.99 24.26
C VAL A 65 54.65 -5.55 24.66
N LYS A 66 53.60 -4.75 24.85
CA LYS A 66 53.72 -3.38 25.32
C LYS A 66 54.38 -3.27 26.70
N LEU A 67 54.05 -4.17 27.64
CA LEU A 67 54.70 -4.22 28.95
C LEU A 67 56.21 -4.53 28.84
N TYR A 68 56.62 -5.35 27.87
CA TYR A 68 58.04 -5.58 27.55
C TYR A 68 58.69 -4.33 26.93
N GLU A 69 58.04 -3.70 25.95
CA GLU A 69 58.56 -2.48 25.30
C GLU A 69 58.79 -1.32 26.28
N GLU A 70 58.00 -1.28 27.35
CA GLU A 70 58.10 -0.30 28.44
C GLU A 70 59.06 -0.71 29.56
N GLY A 71 59.69 -1.89 29.45
CA GLY A 71 60.69 -2.38 30.39
C GLY A 71 60.12 -2.97 31.69
N LEU A 72 58.81 -3.23 31.77
CA LEU A 72 58.20 -3.93 32.92
C LEU A 72 58.42 -5.45 32.87
N LEU A 73 58.71 -6.00 31.69
CA LEU A 73 59.09 -7.40 31.49
C LEU A 73 60.50 -7.50 30.91
N GLU A 74 61.27 -8.50 31.34
CA GLU A 74 62.65 -8.71 30.88
C GLU A 74 62.72 -9.30 29.45
N ASP A 75 61.76 -10.17 29.10
CA ASP A 75 61.68 -10.88 27.82
C ASP A 75 60.27 -10.77 27.23
N ILE A 76 60.17 -10.81 25.89
CA ILE A 76 58.89 -10.89 25.18
C ILE A 76 58.21 -12.22 25.52
N PRO A 77 56.98 -12.22 26.07
CA PRO A 77 56.29 -13.47 26.39
C PRO A 77 56.05 -14.32 25.13
N PRO A 78 56.25 -15.66 25.20
CA PRO A 78 56.07 -16.53 24.05
C PRO A 78 54.60 -16.53 23.57
N ALA A 79 54.37 -16.75 22.28
CA ALA A 79 53.01 -16.83 21.76
C ALA A 79 52.24 -17.99 22.42
N PHE A 80 50.98 -17.75 22.78
CA PHE A 80 50.11 -18.72 23.45
C PHE A 80 48.81 -18.88 22.66
N ARG A 81 48.52 -20.09 22.19
CA ARG A 81 47.32 -20.43 21.37
C ARG A 81 47.12 -19.50 20.16
N LYS A 82 48.22 -19.04 19.56
CA LYS A 82 48.22 -18.25 18.32
C LYS A 82 47.48 -18.99 17.20
N GLY A 83 46.61 -18.28 16.49
CA GLY A 83 45.79 -18.85 15.40
C GLY A 83 44.60 -19.69 15.85
N SER A 84 44.32 -19.79 17.16
CA SER A 84 43.08 -20.41 17.64
C SER A 84 41.86 -19.58 17.22
N ILE A 85 40.82 -20.25 16.74
CA ILE A 85 39.50 -19.66 16.42
C ILE A 85 38.52 -19.69 17.59
N LYS A 86 38.94 -20.27 18.73
CA LYS A 86 38.18 -20.31 19.98
C LYS A 86 39.00 -19.76 21.14
N ILE A 87 38.35 -18.99 22.00
CA ILE A 87 38.90 -18.45 23.23
C ILE A 87 38.75 -19.49 24.35
N SER A 88 39.75 -19.62 25.22
CA SER A 88 39.60 -20.32 26.49
C SER A 88 40.04 -19.38 27.61
N TYR A 89 39.06 -18.66 28.15
CA TYR A 89 39.26 -17.56 29.08
C TYR A 89 40.14 -17.94 30.28
N GLN A 90 39.82 -19.05 30.96
CA GLN A 90 40.59 -19.50 32.13
C GLN A 90 42.06 -19.82 31.83
N GLU A 91 42.35 -20.48 30.70
CA GLU A 91 43.72 -20.79 30.30
C GLU A 91 44.51 -19.53 29.94
N VAL A 92 43.86 -18.58 29.26
CA VAL A 92 44.48 -17.29 28.89
C VAL A 92 44.73 -16.43 30.12
N ARG A 93 43.79 -16.33 31.07
CA ARG A 93 44.00 -15.65 32.37
C ARG A 93 45.20 -16.27 33.10
N SER A 94 45.22 -17.59 33.25
CA SER A 94 46.33 -18.31 33.93
C SER A 94 47.68 -18.12 33.24
N TYR A 95 47.68 -17.93 31.92
CA TYR A 95 48.88 -17.64 31.14
C TYR A 95 49.35 -16.19 31.38
N LYS A 96 48.46 -15.20 31.18
CA LYS A 96 48.78 -13.78 31.32
C LYS A 96 49.14 -13.38 32.75
N GLU A 97 48.48 -13.96 33.76
CA GLU A 97 48.69 -13.63 35.18
C GLU A 97 50.17 -13.72 35.61
N LYS A 98 50.92 -14.70 35.10
CA LYS A 98 52.35 -14.87 35.44
C LYS A 98 53.18 -13.67 35.00
N PHE A 99 52.87 -13.12 33.82
CA PHE A 99 53.57 -11.97 33.27
C PHE A 99 53.05 -10.67 33.89
N LEU A 100 51.75 -10.55 34.11
CA LEU A 100 51.17 -9.38 34.78
C LEU A 100 51.73 -9.21 36.21
N LYS A 101 51.91 -10.29 36.97
CA LYS A 101 52.59 -10.25 38.28
C LYS A 101 54.06 -9.85 38.16
N ALA A 102 54.77 -10.36 37.16
CA ALA A 102 56.16 -9.94 36.92
C ALA A 102 56.26 -8.44 36.58
N ALA A 103 55.34 -7.94 35.75
CA ALA A 103 55.25 -6.52 35.41
C ALA A 103 54.95 -5.66 36.65
N PHE A 104 54.03 -6.11 37.52
CA PHE A 104 53.73 -5.43 38.78
C PHE A 104 54.93 -5.31 39.71
N LEU A 105 55.74 -6.37 39.84
CA LEU A 105 56.94 -6.34 40.69
C LEU A 105 57.99 -5.33 40.20
N ASN A 106 58.00 -5.02 38.90
CA ASN A 106 58.88 -4.04 38.28
C ASN A 106 58.23 -2.65 38.14
N PHE A 107 56.95 -2.51 38.47
CA PHE A 107 56.20 -1.28 38.30
C PHE A 107 56.51 -0.26 39.41
N VAL A 108 56.76 0.99 38.99
CA VAL A 108 56.95 2.12 39.89
C VAL A 108 55.81 3.11 39.67
N PRO A 109 54.95 3.36 40.68
CA PRO A 109 53.90 4.37 40.61
C PRO A 109 54.42 5.72 40.13
N ASN A 110 53.77 6.27 39.10
CA ASN A 110 54.02 7.60 38.57
C ASN A 110 52.81 8.51 38.85
N GLN A 111 52.89 9.79 38.47
CA GLN A 111 51.80 10.74 38.69
C GLN A 111 50.48 10.31 38.02
N GLU A 112 50.54 9.77 36.79
CA GLU A 112 49.36 9.29 36.06
C GLU A 112 48.67 8.12 36.78
N TYR A 113 49.45 7.21 37.37
CA TYR A 113 48.94 6.13 38.21
C TYR A 113 48.26 6.66 39.46
N GLU A 114 48.88 7.59 40.18
CA GLU A 114 48.29 8.18 41.40
C GLU A 114 46.99 8.92 41.10
N GLU A 115 46.94 9.66 39.98
CA GLU A 115 45.73 10.32 39.50
C GLU A 115 44.63 9.31 39.17
N PHE A 116 44.95 8.22 38.46
CA PHE A 116 44.00 7.15 38.17
C PHE A 116 43.51 6.44 39.45
N ALA A 117 44.44 6.08 40.32
CA ALA A 117 44.21 5.37 41.58
C ALA A 117 43.39 6.18 42.60
N SER A 118 43.38 7.51 42.48
CA SER A 118 42.58 8.39 43.34
C SER A 118 41.06 8.27 43.12
N GLN A 119 40.64 7.63 42.04
CA GLN A 119 39.22 7.35 41.78
C GLN A 119 38.68 6.30 42.75
N GLU A 120 37.61 6.64 43.46
CA GLU A 120 37.03 5.81 44.53
C GLU A 120 36.74 4.36 44.08
N TRP A 121 36.19 4.18 42.88
CA TRP A 121 35.84 2.85 42.35
C TRP A 121 37.06 1.93 42.18
N VAL A 122 38.26 2.48 41.91
CA VAL A 122 39.47 1.68 41.63
C VAL A 122 39.89 0.90 42.87
N TYR A 123 39.95 1.59 44.01
CA TYR A 123 40.29 0.98 45.28
C TYR A 123 39.21 0.00 45.73
N LEU A 124 37.93 0.38 45.63
CA LEU A 124 36.82 -0.49 46.00
C LEU A 124 36.77 -1.78 45.15
N TYR A 125 37.04 -1.68 43.86
CA TYR A 125 37.13 -2.85 42.97
C TYR A 125 38.30 -3.75 43.35
N ALA A 126 39.48 -3.17 43.64
CA ALA A 126 40.64 -3.92 44.07
C ALA A 126 40.37 -4.71 45.37
N VAL A 127 39.69 -4.10 46.34
CA VAL A 127 39.29 -4.79 47.57
C VAL A 127 38.23 -5.87 47.28
N TYR A 128 37.19 -5.56 46.51
CA TYR A 128 36.15 -6.52 46.12
C TYR A 128 36.77 -7.78 45.48
N LEU A 129 37.62 -7.60 44.47
CA LEU A 129 38.22 -8.72 43.75
C LEU A 129 39.22 -9.49 44.63
N THR A 130 39.94 -8.81 45.51
CA THR A 130 40.82 -9.44 46.50
C THR A 130 40.01 -10.33 47.45
N PHE A 131 38.95 -9.79 48.06
CA PHE A 131 38.05 -10.56 48.94
C PHE A 131 37.39 -11.72 48.21
N LYS A 132 36.97 -11.52 46.96
CA LYS A 132 36.44 -12.58 46.10
C LYS A 132 37.44 -13.71 45.93
N LYS A 133 38.71 -13.40 45.60
CA LYS A 133 39.78 -14.39 45.47
C LYS A 133 40.04 -15.13 46.78
N LYS A 134 40.07 -14.42 47.93
CA LYS A 134 40.24 -15.06 49.25
C LYS A 134 39.08 -15.96 49.64
N ASN A 135 37.86 -15.64 49.19
CA ASN A 135 36.67 -16.46 49.36
C ASN A 135 36.46 -17.49 48.22
N GLN A 136 37.53 -17.90 47.52
CA GLN A 136 37.49 -18.96 46.49
C GLN A 136 36.56 -18.63 45.30
N MET A 137 36.51 -17.36 44.91
CA MET A 137 35.69 -16.84 43.81
C MET A 137 34.17 -16.93 44.03
N LYS A 138 33.70 -17.20 45.25
CA LYS A 138 32.26 -17.20 45.59
C LYS A 138 31.63 -15.82 45.44
N CYS A 139 30.30 -15.78 45.32
CA CYS A 139 29.52 -14.54 45.36
C CYS A 139 29.60 -13.89 46.74
N TRP A 140 29.52 -12.55 46.81
CA TRP A 140 29.78 -11.79 48.05
C TRP A 140 28.80 -12.09 49.19
N ASN A 141 27.58 -12.49 48.88
CA ASN A 141 26.57 -12.90 49.86
C ASN A 141 26.92 -14.22 50.56
N GLU A 142 27.89 -14.99 50.04
CA GLU A 142 28.42 -16.24 50.64
C GLU A 142 29.79 -16.06 51.32
N TRP A 143 30.34 -14.84 51.35
CA TRP A 143 31.62 -14.58 52.00
C TRP A 143 31.53 -14.67 53.52
N GLN A 144 32.68 -14.77 54.18
CA GLN A 144 32.74 -14.55 55.63
C GLN A 144 32.18 -13.16 55.97
N GLU A 145 31.43 -13.05 57.09
CA GLU A 145 30.74 -11.81 57.49
C GLU A 145 31.64 -10.58 57.52
N GLU A 146 32.90 -10.75 57.94
CA GLU A 146 33.90 -9.67 57.97
C GLU A 146 34.20 -9.10 56.57
N HIS A 147 34.32 -9.94 55.54
CA HIS A 147 34.52 -9.49 54.16
C HIS A 147 33.22 -9.01 53.52
N LYS A 148 32.08 -9.65 53.84
CA LYS A 148 30.76 -9.31 53.30
C LYS A 148 30.32 -7.90 53.71
N ASN A 149 30.45 -7.56 55.00
CA ASN A 149 29.95 -6.30 55.57
C ASN A 149 30.97 -5.15 55.53
N TRP A 150 32.22 -5.42 55.14
CA TRP A 150 33.30 -4.42 55.12
C TRP A 150 32.93 -3.16 54.33
N ILE A 151 32.19 -3.30 53.23
CA ILE A 151 31.76 -2.15 52.42
C ILE A 151 30.92 -1.14 53.23
N THR A 152 30.13 -1.64 54.18
CA THR A 152 29.22 -0.87 55.03
C THR A 152 29.89 -0.43 56.34
N ASP A 153 30.65 -1.31 57.00
CA ASP A 153 31.18 -1.06 58.35
C ASP A 153 32.65 -0.63 58.41
N ARG A 154 33.45 -0.99 57.39
CA ARG A 154 34.91 -0.78 57.30
C ARG A 154 35.69 -1.26 58.53
N ILE A 155 35.23 -2.34 59.19
CA ILE A 155 35.82 -2.85 60.45
C ILE A 155 37.02 -3.77 60.20
N PHE A 156 36.92 -4.67 59.21
CA PHE A 156 38.00 -5.61 58.90
C PHE A 156 39.22 -4.85 58.35
N ASP A 157 40.41 -5.15 58.88
CA ASP A 157 41.66 -4.52 58.45
C ASP A 157 42.16 -5.16 57.15
N GLU A 158 41.81 -4.54 56.02
CA GLU A 158 42.20 -4.99 54.69
C GLU A 158 43.69 -4.80 54.37
N SER A 159 44.45 -4.07 55.20
CA SER A 159 45.88 -3.83 54.98
C SER A 159 46.72 -5.12 54.97
N ILE A 160 46.20 -6.20 55.57
CA ILE A 160 46.81 -7.54 55.47
C ILE A 160 46.88 -8.06 54.01
N TYR A 161 46.12 -7.47 53.10
CA TYR A 161 46.09 -7.78 51.67
C TYR A 161 46.59 -6.61 50.80
N GLU A 162 47.36 -5.67 51.35
CA GLU A 162 47.82 -4.47 50.65
C GLU A 162 48.50 -4.78 49.30
N GLU A 163 49.35 -5.81 49.24
CA GLU A 163 50.04 -6.21 48.01
C GLU A 163 49.06 -6.71 46.93
N ASP A 164 48.07 -7.53 47.32
CA ASP A 164 47.03 -8.04 46.41
C ASP A 164 46.16 -6.87 45.90
N ILE A 165 45.77 -5.95 46.77
CA ILE A 165 44.97 -4.77 46.41
C ILE A 165 45.77 -3.89 45.44
N ARG A 166 47.04 -3.60 45.71
CA ARG A 166 47.90 -2.80 44.83
C ARG A 166 48.11 -3.48 43.47
N TYR A 167 48.20 -4.81 43.45
CA TYR A 167 48.25 -5.57 42.20
C TYR A 167 46.98 -5.37 41.37
N GLU A 168 45.78 -5.50 41.96
CA GLU A 168 44.54 -5.27 41.21
C GLU A 168 44.40 -3.82 40.73
N MET A 169 44.84 -2.83 41.51
CA MET A 169 44.87 -1.43 41.09
C MET A 169 45.82 -1.21 39.90
N PHE A 170 46.99 -1.85 39.91
CA PHE A 170 47.94 -1.84 38.79
C PHE A 170 47.32 -2.44 37.52
N ILE A 171 46.60 -3.56 37.63
CA ILE A 171 45.88 -4.15 36.49
C ILE A 171 44.90 -3.17 35.87
N GLN A 172 44.09 -2.49 36.69
CA GLN A 172 43.11 -1.52 36.20
C GLN A 172 43.77 -0.30 35.55
N TYR A 173 44.89 0.16 36.11
CA TYR A 173 45.69 1.23 35.50
C TYR A 173 46.25 0.83 34.13
N GLU A 174 46.85 -0.35 34.02
CA GLU A 174 47.40 -0.85 32.76
C GLU A 174 46.32 -1.07 31.70
N PHE A 175 45.17 -1.62 32.10
CA PHE A 175 44.01 -1.70 31.23
C PHE A 175 43.60 -0.31 30.71
N TYR A 176 43.40 0.65 31.61
CA TYR A 176 42.92 1.99 31.26
C TYR A 176 43.91 2.71 30.33
N ARG A 177 45.20 2.72 30.68
CA ARG A 177 46.25 3.38 29.90
C ARG A 177 46.36 2.81 28.49
N GLN A 178 46.32 1.47 28.36
CA GLN A 178 46.39 0.83 27.05
C GLN A 178 45.11 1.04 26.23
N TRP A 179 43.93 0.97 26.86
CA TRP A 179 42.65 1.22 26.20
C TRP A 179 42.54 2.65 25.67
N ILE A 180 42.85 3.65 26.50
CA ILE A 180 42.79 5.06 26.11
C ILE A 180 43.75 5.36 24.97
N ALA A 181 44.95 4.76 24.96
CA ALA A 181 45.88 4.89 23.84
C ALA A 181 45.31 4.31 22.53
N LEU A 182 44.66 3.14 22.58
CA LEU A 182 44.04 2.53 21.41
C LEU A 182 42.82 3.33 20.92
N LYS A 183 41.97 3.81 21.84
CA LYS A 183 40.84 4.69 21.53
C LYS A 183 41.31 5.99 20.88
N GLN A 184 42.35 6.62 21.42
CA GLN A 184 42.93 7.83 20.86
C GLN A 184 43.41 7.59 19.43
N TYR A 185 44.10 6.48 19.18
CA TYR A 185 44.52 6.10 17.83
C TYR A 185 43.34 5.93 16.86
N ALA A 186 42.25 5.29 17.29
CA ALA A 186 41.03 5.20 16.49
C ALA A 186 40.45 6.59 16.17
N ASN A 187 40.34 7.44 17.18
CA ASN A 187 39.81 8.79 17.06
C ASN A 187 40.66 9.69 16.16
N ASP A 188 41.99 9.60 16.23
CA ASP A 188 42.92 10.34 15.37
C ASP A 188 42.74 9.96 13.89
N LEU A 189 42.29 8.73 13.60
CA LEU A 189 41.95 8.26 12.26
C LEU A 189 40.48 8.57 11.87
N GLY A 190 39.70 9.17 12.76
CA GLY A 190 38.29 9.51 12.57
C GLY A 190 37.34 8.33 12.76
N ILE A 191 37.75 7.31 13.52
CA ILE A 191 36.94 6.14 13.87
C ILE A 191 36.48 6.29 15.32
N LYS A 192 35.17 6.39 15.52
CA LYS A 192 34.54 6.43 16.85
C LYS A 192 34.38 5.03 17.41
N ILE A 193 34.57 4.87 18.72
CA ILE A 193 34.29 3.63 19.42
C ILE A 193 32.88 3.68 20.01
N MET A 194 32.06 2.69 19.66
CA MET A 194 30.75 2.46 20.28
C MET A 194 30.86 1.30 21.28
N GLY A 195 30.68 1.58 22.57
CA GLY A 195 30.67 0.58 23.62
C GLY A 195 29.25 0.17 24.00
N ASP A 196 29.08 -1.11 24.33
CA ASP A 196 27.82 -1.64 24.86
C ASP A 196 27.79 -1.56 26.39
N VAL A 197 26.66 -1.14 26.95
CA VAL A 197 26.42 -1.08 28.39
C VAL A 197 25.17 -1.92 28.70
N PRO A 198 25.33 -3.08 29.37
CA PRO A 198 24.21 -3.92 29.82
C PRO A 198 23.25 -3.11 30.68
N PHE A 199 21.93 -3.22 30.52
CA PHE A 199 21.03 -2.57 31.47
C PHE A 199 21.27 -3.13 32.88
N TYR A 200 21.06 -4.43 33.05
CA TYR A 200 21.21 -5.10 34.33
C TYR A 200 22.67 -5.37 34.70
N VAL A 201 22.96 -5.40 36.00
CA VAL A 201 24.25 -5.84 36.56
C VAL A 201 24.10 -7.18 37.27
N GLY A 202 25.18 -7.96 37.38
CA GLY A 202 25.15 -9.26 38.06
C GLY A 202 25.11 -9.11 39.59
N ILE A 203 24.46 -10.03 40.30
CA ILE A 203 24.51 -10.07 41.79
C ILE A 203 25.95 -10.18 42.28
N ASP A 204 26.76 -10.97 41.58
CA ASP A 204 28.18 -11.15 41.86
C ASP A 204 28.98 -10.01 41.22
N SER A 205 28.89 -8.80 41.77
CA SER A 205 29.62 -7.63 41.26
C SER A 205 29.92 -6.62 42.37
N LEU A 206 30.91 -5.76 42.13
CA LEU A 206 31.13 -4.56 42.92
C LEU A 206 29.90 -3.64 42.89
N ASP A 207 29.19 -3.57 41.76
CA ASP A 207 28.03 -2.67 41.62
C ASP A 207 26.96 -3.00 42.68
N VAL A 208 26.67 -4.28 42.89
CA VAL A 208 25.64 -4.71 43.87
C VAL A 208 26.21 -4.79 45.28
N TRP A 209 27.48 -5.20 45.46
CA TRP A 209 28.11 -5.22 46.78
C TRP A 209 28.33 -3.81 47.35
N GLY A 210 28.71 -2.88 46.48
CA GLY A 210 28.99 -1.46 46.74
C GLY A 210 27.74 -0.66 47.09
N ASP A 211 26.67 -0.87 46.33
CA ASP A 211 25.46 -0.04 46.36
C ASP A 211 24.23 -0.88 46.74
N GLN A 212 24.31 -1.67 47.82
CA GLN A 212 23.25 -2.64 48.19
C GLN A 212 21.84 -2.03 48.31
N GLU A 213 21.72 -0.77 48.74
CA GLU A 213 20.43 -0.07 48.90
C GLU A 213 19.76 0.30 47.56
N ASP A 214 20.55 0.39 46.49
CA ASP A 214 20.09 0.66 45.12
C ASP A 214 19.46 -0.60 44.47
N PHE A 215 19.44 -1.75 45.15
CA PHE A 215 18.87 -3.02 44.67
C PHE A 215 17.84 -3.62 45.63
N LEU A 216 16.88 -4.37 45.09
CA LEU A 216 15.86 -5.07 45.88
C LEU A 216 16.42 -6.39 46.45
N LEU A 217 17.16 -6.29 47.55
CA LEU A 217 17.80 -7.41 48.26
C LEU A 217 17.11 -7.70 49.60
N ASP A 218 17.16 -8.96 50.05
CA ASP A 218 16.81 -9.34 51.41
C ASP A 218 17.94 -9.01 52.40
N LYS A 219 17.67 -9.21 53.70
CA LYS A 219 18.63 -8.94 54.78
C LYS A 219 19.94 -9.73 54.68
N ASP A 220 19.95 -10.83 53.94
CA ASP A 220 21.09 -11.72 53.77
C ASP A 220 21.81 -11.44 52.44
N GLY A 221 21.36 -10.44 51.66
CA GLY A 221 21.96 -10.03 50.40
C GLY A 221 21.49 -10.83 49.18
N HIS A 222 20.39 -11.57 49.27
CA HIS A 222 19.82 -12.29 48.13
C HIS A 222 18.78 -11.42 47.40
N PRO A 223 18.69 -11.49 46.06
CA PRO A 223 17.65 -10.78 45.32
C PRO A 223 16.25 -11.22 45.74
N ILE A 224 15.36 -10.27 46.04
CA ILE A 224 13.93 -10.53 46.27
C ILE A 224 13.24 -10.75 44.91
N PHE A 225 13.66 -9.97 43.91
CA PHE A 225 13.20 -10.05 42.53
C PHE A 225 14.38 -10.08 41.57
N ILE A 226 14.18 -10.74 40.44
CA ILE A 226 15.18 -10.87 39.38
C ILE A 226 14.61 -10.45 38.02
N ALA A 227 15.52 -10.07 37.14
CA ALA A 227 15.22 -9.66 35.77
C ALA A 227 15.00 -10.84 34.83
N GLY A 228 14.21 -10.58 33.78
CA GLY A 228 13.98 -11.50 32.69
C GLY A 228 13.09 -10.90 31.60
N VAL A 229 12.50 -11.78 30.79
CA VAL A 229 11.43 -11.45 29.83
C VAL A 229 10.32 -12.50 29.93
N PRO A 230 9.05 -12.11 29.66
CA PRO A 230 7.92 -13.02 29.71
C PRO A 230 8.05 -14.15 28.66
N PRO A 231 7.19 -15.18 28.74
CA PRO A 231 7.04 -16.15 27.66
C PRO A 231 6.76 -15.47 26.31
N ASP A 232 7.55 -15.83 25.31
CA ASP A 232 7.45 -15.36 23.94
C ASP A 232 7.59 -16.53 22.95
N TYR A 233 7.69 -16.23 21.66
CA TYR A 233 7.85 -17.25 20.62
C TYR A 233 9.25 -17.91 20.64
N PHE A 234 10.26 -17.28 21.27
CA PHE A 234 11.59 -17.85 21.48
C PHE A 234 11.65 -18.79 22.69
N SER A 235 10.93 -18.48 23.77
CA SER A 235 10.90 -19.27 25.01
C SER A 235 9.49 -19.37 25.60
N ARG A 236 8.94 -20.58 25.60
CA ARG A 236 7.63 -20.92 26.18
C ARG A 236 7.50 -20.61 27.67
N THR A 237 8.61 -20.50 28.39
CA THR A 237 8.66 -20.22 29.83
C THR A 237 9.26 -18.85 30.14
N GLY A 238 9.49 -18.03 29.10
CA GLY A 238 10.26 -16.79 29.16
C GLY A 238 11.73 -17.04 29.49
N GLN A 239 12.48 -15.98 29.74
CA GLN A 239 13.89 -16.07 30.14
C GLN A 239 14.08 -15.48 31.53
N ARG A 240 14.77 -16.22 32.39
CA ARG A 240 15.13 -15.84 33.76
C ARG A 240 16.63 -15.61 33.82
N TRP A 241 17.08 -14.35 33.90
CA TRP A 241 18.50 -14.02 33.80
C TRP A 241 19.23 -14.02 35.15
N GLY A 242 18.49 -13.83 36.25
CA GLY A 242 19.03 -13.91 37.61
C GLY A 242 19.67 -12.63 38.13
N ASN A 243 19.70 -11.56 37.34
CA ASN A 243 20.17 -10.24 37.77
C ASN A 243 19.18 -9.61 38.78
N PRO A 244 19.65 -8.96 39.87
CA PRO A 244 18.78 -8.24 40.81
C PRO A 244 18.08 -7.05 40.15
N ILE A 245 16.86 -6.75 40.62
CA ILE A 245 16.08 -5.57 40.19
C ILE A 245 16.49 -4.34 41.01
N TYR A 246 16.52 -3.18 40.34
CA TYR A 246 16.80 -1.88 40.94
C TYR A 246 15.72 -1.46 41.95
N ASN A 247 16.15 -0.84 43.04
CA ASN A 247 15.30 -0.12 43.97
C ASN A 247 15.08 1.32 43.48
N TRP A 248 14.22 1.48 42.48
CA TRP A 248 13.97 2.78 41.84
C TRP A 248 13.49 3.87 42.81
N GLU A 249 12.79 3.50 43.89
CA GLU A 249 12.35 4.45 44.91
C GLU A 249 13.56 5.05 45.65
N HIS A 250 14.48 4.21 46.13
CA HIS A 250 15.71 4.68 46.79
C HIS A 250 16.62 5.44 45.82
N MET A 251 16.78 4.95 44.59
CA MET A 251 17.56 5.66 43.58
C MET A 251 16.99 7.04 43.29
N LYS A 252 15.66 7.21 43.27
CA LYS A 252 15.05 8.53 43.08
C LYS A 252 15.41 9.49 44.21
N ASP A 253 15.43 9.03 45.46
CA ASP A 253 15.81 9.83 46.63
C ASP A 253 17.28 10.26 46.62
N ASN A 254 18.17 9.45 46.01
CA ASN A 254 19.59 9.77 45.88
C ASN A 254 19.98 10.44 44.54
N GLY A 255 18.99 10.80 43.71
CA GLY A 255 19.18 11.47 42.43
C GLY A 255 19.73 10.57 41.32
N PHE A 256 19.45 9.27 41.36
CA PHE A 256 19.88 8.23 40.42
C PHE A 256 21.40 8.12 40.28
N ARG A 257 22.14 8.38 41.36
CA ARG A 257 23.60 8.53 41.34
C ARG A 257 24.33 7.32 40.75
N PHE A 258 23.79 6.12 40.96
CA PHE A 258 24.27 4.88 40.32
C PHE A 258 24.37 5.02 38.79
N TRP A 259 23.27 5.40 38.12
CA TRP A 259 23.19 5.52 36.67
C TRP A 259 24.01 6.69 36.13
N LEU A 260 24.01 7.84 36.82
CA LEU A 260 24.83 9.00 36.42
C LEU A 260 26.32 8.70 36.48
N ASN A 261 26.80 8.04 37.54
CA ASN A 261 28.20 7.67 37.68
C ASN A 261 28.61 6.63 36.65
N ARG A 262 27.78 5.61 36.45
CA ARG A 262 28.02 4.52 35.51
C ARG A 262 28.12 5.02 34.08
N ILE A 263 27.11 5.74 33.59
CA ILE A 263 27.09 6.25 32.22
C ILE A 263 28.16 7.35 32.04
N GLY A 264 28.33 8.22 33.05
CA GLY A 264 29.38 9.24 33.04
C GLY A 264 30.78 8.66 32.90
N TYR A 265 31.11 7.58 33.62
CA TYR A 265 32.40 6.91 33.47
C TYR A 265 32.54 6.22 32.10
N ASN A 266 31.51 5.53 31.62
CA ASN A 266 31.52 4.90 30.31
C ASN A 266 31.69 5.91 29.16
N SER A 267 31.23 7.16 29.31
CA SER A 267 31.46 8.24 28.34
C SER A 267 32.94 8.65 28.20
N LYS A 268 33.79 8.32 29.20
CA LYS A 268 35.25 8.47 29.09
C LYS A 268 35.86 7.36 28.23
N LEU A 269 35.29 6.16 28.32
CA LEU A 269 35.79 4.97 27.63
C LEU A 269 35.30 4.85 26.19
N PHE A 270 34.14 5.42 25.85
CA PHE A 270 33.50 5.27 24.53
C PHE A 270 33.03 6.62 23.97
N ASP A 271 33.05 6.76 22.64
CA ASP A 271 32.55 7.97 21.97
C ASP A 271 31.03 7.90 21.72
N ILE A 272 30.47 6.68 21.74
CA ILE A 272 29.04 6.39 21.62
C ILE A 272 28.71 5.26 22.62
N ILE A 273 27.62 5.40 23.36
CA ILE A 273 27.16 4.39 24.32
C ILE A 273 25.89 3.76 23.78
N ARG A 274 25.92 2.45 23.52
CA ARG A 274 24.73 1.65 23.29
C ARG A 274 24.23 1.13 24.63
N ILE A 275 22.98 1.42 24.95
CA ILE A 275 22.31 0.87 26.12
C ILE A 275 21.54 -0.37 25.68
N ASP A 276 22.02 -1.51 26.13
CA ASP A 276 21.40 -2.81 25.94
C ASP A 276 20.10 -2.89 26.74
N HIS A 277 19.07 -3.54 26.20
CA HIS A 277 17.74 -3.65 26.82
C HIS A 277 17.13 -2.30 27.28
N PHE A 278 17.27 -1.24 26.47
CA PHE A 278 16.79 0.12 26.78
C PHE A 278 15.33 0.17 27.25
N ARG A 279 14.47 -0.75 26.75
CA ARG A 279 13.07 -0.89 27.17
C ARG A 279 12.88 -0.91 28.69
N ALA A 280 13.85 -1.41 29.44
CA ALA A 280 13.78 -1.52 30.89
C ALA A 280 13.83 -0.17 31.63
N PHE A 281 14.18 0.93 30.95
CA PHE A 281 13.99 2.30 31.46
C PHE A 281 12.54 2.79 31.35
N ASP A 282 11.70 2.18 30.52
CA ASP A 282 10.26 2.41 30.48
C ASP A 282 9.52 1.35 31.30
N THR A 283 9.70 0.08 30.93
CA THR A 283 9.06 -1.07 31.58
C THR A 283 9.96 -2.30 31.62
N TYR A 284 10.05 -2.92 32.79
CA TYR A 284 10.87 -4.12 33.01
C TYR A 284 10.05 -5.29 33.57
N TRP A 285 10.47 -6.52 33.27
CA TRP A 285 9.79 -7.72 33.73
C TRP A 285 10.38 -8.15 35.07
N LYS A 286 9.58 -8.04 36.11
CA LYS A 286 9.97 -8.29 37.50
C LYS A 286 9.51 -9.68 37.91
N ILE A 287 10.44 -10.60 38.13
CA ILE A 287 10.15 -11.99 38.49
C ILE A 287 10.47 -12.21 39.98
N PRO A 288 9.56 -12.77 40.80
CA PRO A 288 9.90 -13.19 42.16
C PRO A 288 11.06 -14.19 42.14
N ALA A 289 12.13 -13.93 42.91
CA ALA A 289 13.35 -14.73 42.84
C ALA A 289 13.15 -16.21 43.19
N SER A 290 12.10 -16.52 43.98
CA SER A 290 11.68 -17.86 44.37
C SER A 290 11.08 -18.68 43.22
N CYS A 291 10.72 -18.06 42.10
CA CYS A 291 10.13 -18.77 40.95
C CYS A 291 11.20 -19.42 40.09
N GLU A 292 10.88 -20.62 39.57
CA GLU A 292 11.76 -21.40 38.69
C GLU A 292 11.76 -20.88 37.25
N THR A 293 10.70 -20.19 36.83
CA THR A 293 10.54 -19.65 35.46
C THR A 293 10.23 -18.16 35.46
N ALA A 294 10.12 -17.56 34.27
CA ALA A 294 9.74 -16.15 34.11
C ALA A 294 8.22 -15.95 33.95
N ILE A 295 7.41 -17.01 33.99
CA ILE A 295 5.95 -16.94 33.76
C ILE A 295 5.28 -16.08 34.82
N GLU A 296 5.72 -16.19 36.07
CA GLU A 296 5.13 -15.52 37.23
C GLU A 296 5.58 -14.07 37.41
N GLY A 297 6.28 -13.50 36.42
CA GLY A 297 6.68 -12.10 36.46
C GLY A 297 5.55 -11.12 36.15
N GLU A 298 5.82 -9.85 36.36
CA GLU A 298 4.92 -8.74 36.04
C GLU A 298 5.68 -7.58 35.36
N TRP A 299 4.99 -6.83 34.50
CA TRP A 299 5.52 -5.58 33.95
C TRP A 299 5.45 -4.49 35.00
N VAL A 300 6.58 -3.82 35.25
CA VAL A 300 6.68 -2.68 36.17
C VAL A 300 7.28 -1.49 35.44
N GLU A 301 6.74 -0.30 35.69
CA GLU A 301 7.23 0.96 35.11
C GLU A 301 8.51 1.41 35.81
N ALA A 302 9.47 1.90 35.03
CA ALA A 302 10.71 2.49 35.49
C ALA A 302 10.71 4.02 35.30
N PRO A 303 11.47 4.79 36.10
CA PRO A 303 11.51 6.25 36.04
C PRO A 303 12.46 6.75 34.94
N GLY A 304 12.33 6.22 33.72
CA GLY A 304 13.26 6.52 32.61
C GLY A 304 13.34 8.00 32.27
N TYR A 305 12.20 8.71 32.29
CA TYR A 305 12.19 10.15 32.01
C TYR A 305 13.05 10.92 33.02
N GLU A 306 12.91 10.68 34.32
CA GLU A 306 13.73 11.37 35.32
C GLU A 306 15.22 10.99 35.23
N VAL A 307 15.54 9.71 34.96
CA VAL A 307 16.92 9.26 34.80
C VAL A 307 17.59 9.98 33.64
N PHE A 308 16.98 9.98 32.45
CA PHE A 308 17.56 10.61 31.27
C PHE A 308 17.58 12.14 31.38
N TYR A 309 16.59 12.76 32.03
CA TYR A 309 16.60 14.20 32.30
C TYR A 309 17.88 14.59 33.07
N LEU A 310 18.14 13.94 34.20
CA LEU A 310 19.31 14.21 35.02
C LEU A 310 20.62 13.82 34.34
N LEU A 311 20.61 12.74 33.54
CA LEU A 311 21.78 12.31 32.79
C LEU A 311 22.20 13.36 31.74
N PHE A 312 21.25 13.90 30.97
CA PHE A 312 21.53 14.93 29.98
C PHE A 312 21.83 16.30 30.62
N GLU A 313 21.31 16.58 31.81
CA GLU A 313 21.76 17.75 32.59
C GLU A 313 23.23 17.61 33.03
N ALA A 314 23.65 16.41 33.46
CA ALA A 314 25.02 16.17 33.90
C ALA A 314 26.02 16.04 32.74
N TYR A 315 25.60 15.46 31.61
CA TYR A 315 26.45 15.16 30.45
C TYR A 315 25.75 15.56 29.13
N PRO A 316 25.70 16.87 28.78
CA PRO A 316 24.92 17.36 27.64
C PRO A 316 25.37 16.81 26.27
N ASP A 317 26.66 16.48 26.11
CA ASP A 317 27.25 16.03 24.85
C ASP A 317 27.26 14.50 24.69
N ILE A 318 26.59 13.77 25.59
CA ILE A 318 26.61 12.30 25.56
C ILE A 318 25.82 11.76 24.37
N ASN A 319 26.40 10.79 23.66
CA ASN A 319 25.79 10.17 22.49
C ASN A 319 25.31 8.76 22.83
N ILE A 320 23.99 8.58 22.88
CA ILE A 320 23.35 7.34 23.33
C ILE A 320 22.53 6.71 22.20
N VAL A 321 22.68 5.39 22.07
CA VAL A 321 21.89 4.51 21.21
C VAL A 321 21.04 3.63 22.10
N ALA A 322 19.73 3.58 21.83
CA ALA A 322 18.78 2.73 22.53
C ALA A 322 18.60 1.42 21.79
N GLU A 323 18.88 0.29 22.44
CA GLU A 323 18.40 -1.00 21.95
C GLU A 323 16.91 -1.17 22.24
N ASP A 324 16.11 -0.99 21.20
CA ASP A 324 14.65 -1.05 21.20
C ASP A 324 14.13 -2.22 20.36
N LEU A 325 14.77 -3.38 20.52
CA LEU A 325 14.43 -4.64 19.85
C LEU A 325 13.54 -5.54 20.73
N GLY A 326 12.58 -6.25 20.11
CA GLY A 326 11.63 -7.15 20.77
C GLY A 326 10.20 -6.60 20.82
N ASP A 327 9.34 -7.17 21.66
CA ASP A 327 7.97 -6.69 21.86
C ASP A 327 7.98 -5.38 22.67
N MET A 328 7.70 -4.28 21.97
CA MET A 328 7.80 -2.92 22.49
C MET A 328 6.42 -2.28 22.59
N ARG A 329 6.07 -1.81 23.79
CA ARG A 329 4.93 -0.89 23.93
C ARG A 329 5.30 0.49 23.38
N PRO A 330 4.34 1.27 22.84
CA PRO A 330 4.60 2.57 22.24
C PRO A 330 5.37 3.56 23.14
N GLU A 331 5.25 3.44 24.46
CA GLU A 331 5.90 4.31 25.43
C GLU A 331 7.42 4.20 25.45
N VAL A 332 7.99 3.03 25.13
CA VAL A 332 9.44 2.85 24.94
C VAL A 332 9.94 3.77 23.82
N TYR A 333 9.20 3.80 22.69
CA TYR A 333 9.52 4.66 21.57
C TYR A 333 9.34 6.14 21.90
N LYS A 334 8.31 6.50 22.70
CA LYS A 334 8.11 7.87 23.18
C LYS A 334 9.28 8.32 24.07
N LEU A 335 9.74 7.48 24.99
CA LEU A 335 10.89 7.80 25.86
C LEU A 335 12.16 7.99 25.04
N ARG A 336 12.44 7.06 24.10
CA ARG A 336 13.57 7.14 23.17
C ARG A 336 13.53 8.43 22.34
N ASP A 337 12.40 8.69 21.70
CA ASP A 337 12.25 9.81 20.77
C ASP A 337 12.18 11.16 21.49
N HIS A 338 11.66 11.21 22.73
CA HIS A 338 11.64 12.41 23.58
C HIS A 338 13.05 12.97 23.80
N TYR A 339 14.03 12.09 24.02
CA TYR A 339 15.43 12.46 24.21
C TYR A 339 16.26 12.39 22.91
N GLY A 340 15.61 12.16 21.76
CA GLY A 340 16.30 12.09 20.46
C GLY A 340 17.27 10.91 20.33
N LEU A 341 17.09 9.84 21.11
CA LEU A 341 17.97 8.67 21.09
C LEU A 341 17.80 7.90 19.78
N LYS A 342 18.90 7.38 19.22
CA LYS A 342 18.83 6.53 18.02
C LYS A 342 18.31 5.15 18.39
N GLY A 343 17.27 4.70 17.69
CA GLY A 343 16.76 3.32 17.77
C GLY A 343 17.51 2.36 16.85
N MET A 344 17.13 1.08 16.85
CA MET A 344 17.78 0.00 16.10
C MET A 344 16.82 -0.71 15.15
N LYS A 345 17.34 -1.17 14.00
CA LYS A 345 16.67 -2.08 13.06
C LYS A 345 17.61 -3.22 12.65
N ILE A 346 17.09 -4.44 12.57
CA ILE A 346 17.82 -5.62 12.09
C ILE A 346 17.27 -6.03 10.72
N ILE A 347 18.12 -6.04 9.70
CA ILE A 347 17.75 -6.36 8.31
C ILE A 347 17.38 -7.83 8.16
N GLN A 348 18.04 -8.74 8.86
CA GLN A 348 17.67 -10.16 8.83
C GLN A 348 16.17 -10.39 9.13
N PHE A 349 15.58 -9.62 10.06
CA PHE A 349 14.15 -9.71 10.39
C PHE A 349 13.22 -9.16 9.29
N THR A 350 13.74 -8.37 8.36
CA THR A 350 12.96 -7.85 7.22
C THR A 350 12.61 -8.97 6.23
N PHE A 351 13.48 -9.99 6.13
CA PHE A 351 13.34 -11.12 5.21
C PHE A 351 12.92 -12.42 5.92
N ASP A 352 12.70 -12.38 7.24
CA ASP A 352 12.26 -13.54 8.01
C ASP A 352 10.74 -13.66 8.02
N PRO A 353 10.15 -14.72 7.43
CA PRO A 353 8.70 -14.89 7.38
C PRO A 353 8.07 -15.11 8.75
N LEU A 354 8.82 -15.62 9.74
CA LEU A 354 8.33 -15.88 11.10
C LEU A 354 8.24 -14.60 11.93
N GLU A 355 9.05 -13.60 11.59
CA GLU A 355 9.04 -12.25 12.17
C GLU A 355 8.07 -11.30 11.44
N GLY A 356 7.30 -11.82 10.48
CA GLY A 356 6.20 -11.12 9.82
C GLY A 356 6.60 -9.96 8.92
N ASN A 357 7.78 -10.00 8.29
CA ASN A 357 8.35 -8.90 7.48
C ASN A 357 8.23 -7.57 8.24
N ASN A 358 8.94 -7.49 9.38
CA ASN A 358 8.93 -6.39 10.35
C ASN A 358 8.50 -5.05 9.72
N ASN A 359 7.29 -4.57 10.04
CA ASN A 359 6.64 -3.35 9.51
C ASN A 359 7.36 -2.04 9.94
N PHE A 360 8.67 -2.09 10.16
CA PHE A 360 9.48 -0.98 10.62
C PHE A 360 9.78 -0.05 9.45
N VAL A 361 9.19 1.15 9.50
CA VAL A 361 9.43 2.22 8.53
C VAL A 361 10.84 2.76 8.72
N ASP A 362 11.62 2.78 7.63
CA ASP A 362 12.95 3.36 7.68
C ASP A 362 12.90 4.86 8.00
N ARG A 363 13.82 5.35 8.82
CA ARG A 363 13.94 6.76 9.24
C ARG A 363 15.40 7.16 9.44
N GLU A 364 15.69 8.45 9.47
CA GLU A 364 17.07 8.95 9.63
C GLU A 364 17.63 8.66 11.05
N ASN A 365 16.88 8.99 12.12
CA ASN A 365 17.32 8.81 13.52
C ASN A 365 17.24 7.34 14.01
N MET A 366 18.00 6.46 13.36
CA MET A 366 18.15 5.05 13.71
C MET A 366 19.51 4.49 13.30
N ILE A 367 19.82 3.30 13.79
CA ILE A 367 20.95 2.47 13.38
C ILE A 367 20.43 1.18 12.78
N VAL A 368 20.96 0.81 11.62
CA VAL A 368 20.62 -0.42 10.94
C VAL A 368 21.74 -1.45 11.08
N TYR A 369 21.37 -2.72 11.29
CA TYR A 369 22.26 -3.86 11.44
C TYR A 369 21.91 -4.93 10.41
N THR A 370 22.90 -5.60 9.80
CA THR A 370 22.61 -6.87 9.10
C THR A 370 22.11 -7.90 10.12
N GLY A 371 22.84 -8.04 11.22
CA GLY A 371 22.51 -8.79 12.43
C GLY A 371 23.29 -8.26 13.64
N THR A 372 22.93 -8.69 14.85
CA THR A 372 23.62 -8.37 16.10
C THR A 372 24.41 -9.56 16.64
N HIS A 373 24.98 -9.46 17.85
CA HIS A 373 25.71 -10.56 18.48
C HIS A 373 24.81 -11.74 18.90
N ASP A 374 23.50 -11.52 19.02
CA ASP A 374 22.49 -12.54 19.37
C ASP A 374 21.92 -13.28 18.17
N ASN A 375 22.09 -12.73 16.97
CA ASN A 375 21.58 -13.30 15.74
C ASN A 375 22.51 -14.38 15.18
N GLU A 376 21.95 -15.23 14.31
CA GLU A 376 22.76 -16.00 13.37
C GLU A 376 23.54 -15.06 12.44
N THR A 377 24.62 -15.55 11.83
CA THR A 377 25.24 -14.81 10.73
C THR A 377 24.29 -14.76 9.54
N ILE A 378 24.42 -13.78 8.64
CA ILE A 378 23.53 -13.68 7.45
C ILE A 378 23.56 -14.97 6.63
N LEU A 379 24.75 -15.54 6.41
CA LEU A 379 24.88 -16.79 5.69
C LEU A 379 24.27 -17.96 6.48
N GLY A 380 24.54 -18.05 7.79
CA GLY A 380 24.00 -19.10 8.64
C GLY A 380 22.48 -19.09 8.70
N TRP A 381 21.88 -17.91 8.84
CA TRP A 381 20.43 -17.74 8.77
C TRP A 381 19.88 -18.15 7.40
N PHE A 382 20.44 -17.61 6.31
CA PHE A 382 19.96 -17.87 4.95
C PHE A 382 20.02 -19.37 4.63
N GLU A 383 21.11 -20.05 4.94
CA GLU A 383 21.26 -21.49 4.70
C GLU A 383 20.30 -22.34 5.55
N ASN A 384 19.95 -21.88 6.75
CA ASN A 384 18.98 -22.54 7.63
C ASN A 384 17.52 -22.31 7.23
N GLN A 385 17.25 -21.34 6.36
CA GLN A 385 15.92 -21.10 5.84
C GLN A 385 15.46 -22.22 4.89
N SER A 386 14.14 -22.38 4.78
CA SER A 386 13.59 -23.30 3.77
C SER A 386 13.98 -22.86 2.35
N GLY A 387 14.06 -23.80 1.41
CA GLY A 387 14.38 -23.48 0.02
C GLY A 387 13.41 -22.47 -0.63
N GLN A 388 12.18 -22.38 -0.13
CA GLN A 388 11.23 -21.33 -0.55
C GLN A 388 11.71 -19.94 -0.10
N VAL A 389 12.04 -19.79 1.18
CA VAL A 389 12.44 -18.51 1.79
C VAL A 389 13.78 -18.01 1.25
N GLN A 390 14.73 -18.93 1.03
CA GLN A 390 16.00 -18.61 0.36
C GLN A 390 15.76 -18.00 -1.02
N ASN A 391 14.87 -18.62 -1.81
CA ASN A 391 14.54 -18.15 -3.15
C ASN A 391 13.79 -16.83 -3.14
N GLU A 392 12.83 -16.65 -2.23
CA GLU A 392 12.07 -15.41 -2.05
C GLU A 392 13.01 -14.25 -1.69
N THR A 393 13.91 -14.47 -0.74
CA THR A 393 14.93 -13.49 -0.30
C THR A 393 15.88 -13.11 -1.44
N ASP A 394 16.45 -14.08 -2.16
CA ASP A 394 17.34 -13.81 -3.31
C ASP A 394 16.62 -13.03 -4.42
N LEU A 395 15.37 -13.39 -4.69
CA LEU A 395 14.53 -12.72 -5.68
C LEU A 395 14.15 -11.30 -5.27
N GLU A 396 13.90 -11.06 -3.99
CA GLU A 396 13.57 -9.75 -3.44
C GLU A 396 14.77 -8.81 -3.54
N LEU A 397 15.93 -9.23 -3.02
CA LEU A 397 17.19 -8.50 -3.15
C LEU A 397 17.51 -8.19 -4.62
N TYR A 398 17.32 -9.17 -5.51
CA TYR A 398 17.47 -8.97 -6.96
C TYR A 398 16.53 -7.88 -7.49
N SER A 399 15.24 -7.93 -7.13
CA SER A 399 14.24 -6.96 -7.60
C SER A 399 14.50 -5.55 -7.10
N LEU A 400 15.21 -5.42 -5.99
CA LEU A 400 15.64 -4.14 -5.41
C LEU A 400 16.98 -3.65 -5.98
N GLY A 401 17.59 -4.39 -6.91
CA GLY A 401 18.83 -4.00 -7.59
C GLY A 401 20.12 -4.59 -7.00
N TYR A 402 20.03 -5.48 -6.02
CA TYR A 402 21.18 -6.16 -5.41
C TYR A 402 21.37 -7.55 -6.04
N ASP A 403 21.87 -7.59 -7.28
CA ASP A 403 21.95 -8.81 -8.10
C ASP A 403 23.36 -9.38 -8.33
N THR A 404 24.38 -8.71 -7.80
CA THR A 404 25.79 -9.10 -7.93
C THR A 404 26.38 -9.47 -6.57
N GLY A 405 27.45 -10.27 -6.58
CA GLY A 405 28.11 -10.75 -5.36
C GLY A 405 27.38 -11.92 -4.69
N SER A 406 27.92 -12.32 -3.53
CA SER A 406 27.33 -13.35 -2.66
C SER A 406 26.04 -12.85 -2.01
N ILE A 407 25.29 -13.75 -1.37
CA ILE A 407 24.10 -13.35 -0.60
C ILE A 407 24.47 -12.34 0.49
N SER A 408 25.57 -12.57 1.21
CA SER A 408 26.07 -11.65 2.24
C SER A 408 26.45 -10.28 1.67
N HIS A 409 27.09 -10.22 0.50
CA HIS A 409 27.37 -8.94 -0.17
C HIS A 409 26.09 -8.17 -0.51
N ARG A 410 25.06 -8.86 -1.00
CA ARG A 410 23.78 -8.21 -1.32
C ARG A 410 23.07 -7.68 -0.09
N PHE A 411 23.07 -8.43 1.01
CA PHE A 411 22.57 -7.96 2.30
C PHE A 411 23.36 -6.76 2.83
N ILE A 412 24.69 -6.76 2.68
CA ILE A 412 25.55 -5.63 3.06
C ILE A 412 25.21 -4.38 2.22
N LEU A 413 25.08 -4.51 0.90
CA LEU A 413 24.70 -3.41 0.02
C LEU A 413 23.31 -2.86 0.38
N TYR A 414 22.32 -3.74 0.55
CA TYR A 414 20.97 -3.37 1.00
C TYR A 414 21.00 -2.61 2.34
N THR A 415 21.82 -3.08 3.29
CA THR A 415 21.97 -2.43 4.61
C THR A 415 22.62 -1.06 4.49
N LEU A 416 23.62 -0.91 3.62
CA LEU A 416 24.31 0.35 3.40
C LEU A 416 23.42 1.37 2.66
N ASP A 417 22.56 0.96 1.74
CA ASP A 417 21.67 1.88 1.00
C ASP A 417 20.48 2.41 1.83
N ASN A 418 20.28 1.88 3.04
CA ASN A 418 19.24 2.31 3.95
C ASN A 418 19.44 3.77 4.43
N ILE A 419 18.35 4.50 4.70
CA ILE A 419 18.40 5.92 5.11
C ILE A 419 18.84 6.16 6.57
N ALA A 420 19.11 5.13 7.37
CA ALA A 420 19.60 5.24 8.75
C ALA A 420 20.88 6.08 8.88
N ASP A 421 21.00 6.86 9.96
CA ASP A 421 22.19 7.63 10.34
C ASP A 421 23.47 6.78 10.40
N MET A 422 23.35 5.52 10.86
CA MET A 422 24.46 4.58 10.95
C MET A 422 24.07 3.18 10.46
N ALA A 423 25.02 2.50 9.83
CA ALA A 423 24.92 1.08 9.51
C ALA A 423 26.06 0.33 10.19
N ILE A 424 25.75 -0.75 10.91
CA ILE A 424 26.71 -1.59 11.60
C ILE A 424 26.66 -2.99 10.99
N ILE A 425 27.81 -3.48 10.52
CA ILE A 425 27.94 -4.77 9.86
C ILE A 425 28.89 -5.64 10.71
N PRO A 426 28.43 -6.79 11.25
CA PRO A 426 29.30 -7.79 11.86
C PRO A 426 30.39 -8.25 10.90
N VAL A 427 31.61 -8.42 11.41
CA VAL A 427 32.74 -8.88 10.59
C VAL A 427 32.49 -10.30 10.08
N GLN A 428 31.70 -11.10 10.78
CA GLN A 428 31.30 -12.43 10.34
C GLN A 428 30.53 -12.40 9.02
N ASP A 429 29.67 -11.40 8.83
CA ASP A 429 28.91 -11.23 7.58
C ASP A 429 29.81 -10.76 6.44
N ILE A 430 30.75 -9.85 6.73
CA ILE A 430 31.79 -9.39 5.77
C ILE A 430 32.66 -10.55 5.29
N LEU A 431 32.96 -11.49 6.20
CA LEU A 431 33.77 -12.67 5.94
C LEU A 431 32.97 -13.85 5.40
N GLU A 432 31.65 -13.71 5.26
CA GLU A 432 30.73 -14.75 4.77
C GLU A 432 30.82 -16.05 5.59
N LEU A 433 30.88 -15.93 6.92
CA LEU A 433 30.92 -17.09 7.81
C LEU A 433 29.53 -17.65 8.07
N GLY A 434 29.41 -18.97 8.18
CA GLY A 434 28.21 -19.62 8.70
C GLY A 434 28.10 -19.49 10.22
N ASN A 435 27.22 -20.28 10.83
CA ASN A 435 27.00 -20.24 12.28
C ASN A 435 28.19 -20.71 13.13
N GLU A 436 29.24 -21.26 12.53
CA GLU A 436 30.53 -21.42 13.21
C GLU A 436 31.15 -20.08 13.64
N GLY A 437 30.71 -18.97 13.05
CA GLY A 437 31.04 -17.59 13.41
C GLY A 437 30.13 -16.94 14.45
N ARG A 438 29.03 -17.58 14.85
CA ARG A 438 28.03 -17.00 15.74
C ARG A 438 28.62 -16.69 17.12
N LEU A 439 28.31 -15.50 17.65
CA LEU A 439 28.82 -15.04 18.95
C LEU A 439 28.01 -15.56 20.13
N ASN A 440 26.68 -15.45 20.06
CA ASN A 440 25.79 -15.85 21.14
C ASN A 440 24.55 -16.55 20.61
N THR A 441 24.08 -17.54 21.37
CA THR A 441 22.74 -18.11 21.23
C THR A 441 21.94 -17.74 22.48
N PRO A 442 20.94 -16.84 22.37
CA PRO A 442 20.12 -16.41 23.50
C PRO A 442 19.53 -17.59 24.30
N GLY A 443 19.46 -17.45 25.62
CA GLY A 443 18.91 -18.48 26.53
C GLY A 443 19.83 -19.69 26.80
N THR A 444 21.09 -19.68 26.34
CA THR A 444 22.07 -20.76 26.58
C THR A 444 23.27 -20.28 27.39
N LEU A 445 23.88 -21.17 28.18
CA LEU A 445 24.99 -20.84 29.08
C LEU A 445 26.28 -21.56 28.68
N GLY A 446 27.41 -20.83 28.76
CA GLY A 446 28.74 -21.35 28.49
C GLY A 446 29.03 -21.62 27.00
N ALA A 447 30.12 -22.31 26.72
CA ALA A 447 30.53 -22.62 25.35
C ALA A 447 29.41 -23.38 24.60
N PRO A 448 29.08 -22.99 23.34
CA PRO A 448 29.90 -22.18 22.43
C PRO A 448 29.69 -20.66 22.47
N ASN A 449 28.94 -20.09 23.42
CA ASN A 449 28.75 -18.65 23.49
C ASN A 449 30.05 -17.92 23.85
N TRP A 450 30.23 -16.73 23.28
CA TRP A 450 31.30 -15.78 23.57
C TRP A 450 32.73 -16.29 23.34
N VAL A 451 32.93 -17.49 22.77
CA VAL A 451 34.26 -18.04 22.55
C VAL A 451 34.77 -17.87 21.12
N TRP A 452 33.95 -17.42 20.16
CA TRP A 452 34.40 -17.27 18.77
C TRP A 452 35.41 -16.13 18.62
N LYS A 453 36.48 -16.37 17.85
CA LYS A 453 37.43 -15.35 17.43
C LYS A 453 38.01 -15.59 16.03
N LEU A 454 38.52 -14.53 15.43
CA LEU A 454 39.14 -14.53 14.13
C LEU A 454 40.53 -15.21 14.15
N ASP A 455 40.81 -16.05 13.14
CA ASP A 455 42.13 -16.67 12.95
C ASP A 455 43.20 -15.63 12.57
N SER A 456 42.90 -14.78 11.58
CA SER A 456 43.79 -13.77 11.01
C SER A 456 43.02 -12.60 10.39
N LEU A 457 43.63 -11.41 10.38
CA LEU A 457 43.07 -10.23 9.71
C LEU A 457 43.22 -10.26 8.18
N GLU A 458 43.93 -11.25 7.62
CA GLU A 458 44.22 -11.29 6.18
C GLU A 458 42.94 -11.42 5.34
N LYS A 459 42.00 -12.25 5.78
CA LYS A 459 40.70 -12.43 5.09
C LYS A 459 39.90 -11.13 5.07
N LEU A 460 39.90 -10.39 6.18
CA LEU A 460 39.22 -9.11 6.26
C LEU A 460 39.90 -8.06 5.37
N ASN A 461 41.23 -8.04 5.34
CA ASN A 461 41.99 -7.13 4.48
C ASN A 461 41.72 -7.35 2.98
N ARG A 462 41.32 -8.56 2.56
CA ARG A 462 40.91 -8.84 1.17
C ARG A 462 39.54 -8.26 0.81
N GLN A 463 38.69 -7.96 1.79
CA GLN A 463 37.37 -7.36 1.60
C GLN A 463 37.41 -5.82 1.55
N VAL A 464 38.58 -5.20 1.77
CA VAL A 464 38.73 -3.75 1.87
C VAL A 464 38.19 -3.02 0.63
N GLU A 465 38.49 -3.51 -0.57
CA GLU A 465 38.05 -2.85 -1.80
C GLU A 465 36.53 -2.91 -1.97
N PHE A 466 35.92 -4.08 -1.77
CA PHE A 466 34.47 -4.24 -1.77
C PHE A 466 33.79 -3.29 -0.78
N LEU A 467 34.28 -3.24 0.47
CA LEU A 467 33.71 -2.38 1.51
C LEU A 467 33.84 -0.91 1.15
N LYS A 468 34.99 -0.50 0.62
CA LYS A 468 35.24 0.87 0.20
C LYS A 468 34.30 1.29 -0.94
N GLU A 469 34.12 0.43 -1.94
CA GLU A 469 33.18 0.65 -3.04
C GLU A 469 31.73 0.71 -2.52
N ALA A 470 31.31 -0.25 -1.71
CA ALA A 470 29.96 -0.32 -1.15
C ALA A 470 29.61 0.90 -0.28
N VAL A 471 30.50 1.31 0.61
CA VAL A 471 30.31 2.50 1.47
C VAL A 471 30.27 3.79 0.64
N THR A 472 31.02 3.86 -0.46
CA THR A 472 31.01 5.02 -1.35
C THR A 472 29.74 5.06 -2.22
N ALA A 473 29.34 3.92 -2.80
CA ALA A 473 28.16 3.80 -3.66
C ALA A 473 26.85 4.11 -2.93
N SER A 474 26.77 3.76 -1.64
CA SER A 474 25.61 4.08 -0.78
C SER A 474 25.48 5.58 -0.43
N GLY A 475 26.46 6.42 -0.79
CA GLY A 475 26.43 7.85 -0.49
C GLY A 475 26.74 8.22 0.96
N ARG A 476 27.09 7.25 1.81
CA ARG A 476 27.43 7.46 3.24
C ARG A 476 28.73 8.24 3.46
N THR A 477 29.53 8.46 2.42
CA THR A 477 30.76 9.27 2.46
C THR A 477 30.53 10.77 2.23
N GLY A 478 29.32 11.19 1.84
CA GLY A 478 28.97 12.58 1.53
C GLY A 478 29.37 13.05 0.12
N GLU A 479 29.97 12.19 -0.70
CA GLU A 479 30.20 12.44 -2.12
C GLU A 479 28.94 12.02 -2.91
N SER A 480 28.32 12.99 -3.57
CA SER A 480 27.07 12.80 -4.31
C SER A 480 27.27 11.93 -5.54
N SER A 481 27.16 10.62 -5.37
CA SER A 481 26.87 9.71 -6.47
C SER A 481 25.85 8.68 -6.00
N LYS A 482 24.56 9.03 -6.08
CA LYS A 482 23.51 8.02 -6.25
C LYS A 482 23.77 7.33 -7.58
N VAL A 483 24.68 6.36 -7.60
CA VAL A 483 24.80 5.43 -8.71
C VAL A 483 23.60 4.51 -8.57
N SER A 484 22.51 4.85 -9.26
CA SER A 484 21.40 3.92 -9.40
C SER A 484 21.93 2.66 -10.08
N ILE A 485 21.97 1.53 -9.37
CA ILE A 485 22.12 0.22 -10.01
C ILE A 485 20.82 -0.03 -10.79
N LYS A 486 20.79 0.49 -12.02
CA LYS A 486 19.74 0.24 -13.01
C LYS A 486 20.10 -1.05 -13.74
N THR A 487 19.39 -2.13 -13.45
CA THR A 487 19.08 -3.17 -14.46
C THR A 487 17.71 -3.80 -14.18
N LYS A 488 16.67 -3.10 -14.65
CA LYS A 488 15.28 -3.55 -14.78
C LYS A 488 15.13 -4.38 -16.06
N ASP A 489 15.69 -5.59 -16.13
CA ASP A 489 15.49 -6.46 -17.31
C ASP A 489 14.21 -7.30 -17.13
N PRO A 490 13.08 -6.95 -17.78
CA PRO A 490 11.82 -7.67 -17.62
C PRO A 490 11.90 -9.09 -18.17
N GLU A 491 12.67 -9.32 -19.24
CA GLU A 491 12.85 -10.65 -19.83
C GLU A 491 13.49 -11.61 -18.83
N ARG A 492 14.58 -11.17 -18.18
CA ARG A 492 15.27 -12.01 -17.18
C ARG A 492 14.39 -12.29 -15.96
N ILE A 493 13.58 -11.31 -15.52
CA ILE A 493 12.60 -11.51 -14.43
C ILE A 493 11.57 -12.56 -14.84
N LEU A 494 10.97 -12.43 -16.03
CA LEU A 494 9.96 -13.37 -16.53
C LEU A 494 10.53 -14.78 -16.64
N ARG A 495 11.70 -14.95 -17.26
CA ARG A 495 12.35 -16.27 -17.40
C ARG A 495 12.64 -16.90 -16.05
N LYS A 496 13.17 -16.14 -15.09
CA LYS A 496 13.46 -16.65 -13.73
C LYS A 496 12.18 -17.09 -13.01
N LEU A 497 11.10 -16.31 -13.11
CA LEU A 497 9.80 -16.65 -12.51
C LEU A 497 9.20 -17.93 -13.10
N LEU A 498 9.23 -18.09 -14.43
CA LEU A 498 8.70 -19.28 -15.10
C LEU A 498 9.51 -20.54 -14.77
N GLU A 499 10.84 -20.42 -14.73
CA GLU A 499 11.72 -21.51 -14.33
C GLU A 499 11.48 -21.92 -12.88
N GLN A 500 11.36 -20.97 -11.96
CA GLN A 500 11.17 -21.26 -10.53
C GLN A 500 9.79 -21.83 -10.22
N GLN A 501 8.73 -21.26 -10.81
CA GLN A 501 7.35 -21.68 -10.50
C GLN A 501 6.96 -22.96 -11.24
N TYR A 502 7.52 -23.21 -12.43
CA TYR A 502 7.07 -24.27 -13.31
C TYR A 502 8.18 -25.18 -13.86
N GLY A 503 9.46 -24.86 -13.66
CA GLY A 503 10.60 -25.60 -14.24
C GLY A 503 10.58 -25.58 -15.77
N LYS A 504 10.15 -24.47 -16.36
CA LYS A 504 9.85 -24.35 -17.79
C LYS A 504 10.37 -23.05 -18.38
N THR A 505 10.80 -23.13 -19.64
CA THR A 505 11.06 -21.97 -20.49
C THR A 505 9.78 -21.39 -21.08
N ILE A 506 9.85 -20.19 -21.66
CA ILE A 506 8.70 -19.48 -22.26
C ILE A 506 7.98 -20.35 -23.31
N GLU A 507 8.73 -21.06 -24.15
CA GLU A 507 8.19 -21.92 -25.21
C GLU A 507 7.40 -23.10 -24.65
N GLN A 508 7.75 -23.58 -23.44
CA GLN A 508 7.17 -24.77 -22.80
C GLN A 508 5.95 -24.44 -21.91
N CYS A 509 5.74 -23.16 -21.59
CA CYS A 509 4.64 -22.72 -20.75
C CYS A 509 3.32 -22.68 -21.52
N ASN A 510 2.23 -23.05 -20.84
CA ASN A 510 0.88 -22.77 -21.34
C ASN A 510 0.50 -21.30 -21.08
N LYS A 511 -0.62 -20.84 -21.65
CA LYS A 511 -1.06 -19.43 -21.55
C LYS A 511 -1.27 -18.96 -20.12
N LYS A 512 -1.78 -19.83 -19.24
CA LYS A 512 -2.05 -19.51 -17.82
C LYS A 512 -0.75 -19.40 -17.02
N GLN A 513 0.23 -20.26 -17.30
CA GLN A 513 1.57 -20.18 -16.71
C GLN A 513 2.30 -18.89 -17.15
N LEU A 514 2.20 -18.52 -18.43
CA LEU A 514 2.76 -17.26 -18.93
C LEU A 514 2.08 -16.04 -18.31
N LEU A 515 0.75 -16.04 -18.19
CA LEU A 515 -0.02 -14.99 -17.53
C LEU A 515 0.49 -14.77 -16.10
N TYR A 516 0.63 -15.84 -15.31
CA TYR A 516 1.09 -15.74 -13.93
C TYR A 516 2.56 -15.30 -13.81
N GLY A 517 3.42 -15.75 -14.72
CA GLY A 517 4.80 -15.25 -14.82
C GLY A 517 4.86 -13.75 -15.11
N LEU A 518 4.08 -13.28 -16.10
CA LEU A 518 3.98 -11.86 -16.43
C LEU A 518 3.37 -11.04 -15.29
N LEU A 519 2.34 -11.55 -14.62
CA LEU A 519 1.74 -10.92 -13.45
C LEU A 519 2.77 -10.72 -12.34
N GLY A 520 3.53 -11.76 -12.01
CA GLY A 520 4.59 -11.68 -11.00
C GLY A 520 5.71 -10.70 -11.39
N MET A 521 6.07 -10.65 -12.67
CA MET A 521 7.04 -9.69 -13.20
C MET A 521 6.52 -8.25 -13.05
N VAL A 522 5.29 -7.99 -13.50
CA VAL A 522 4.66 -6.66 -13.43
C VAL A 522 4.55 -6.18 -11.98
N LYS A 523 4.10 -7.03 -11.04
CA LYS A 523 4.03 -6.68 -9.62
C LYS A 523 5.40 -6.27 -9.06
N ARG A 524 6.47 -6.98 -9.40
CA ARG A 524 7.84 -6.63 -8.98
C ARG A 524 8.31 -5.29 -9.57
N LEU A 525 8.00 -5.03 -10.83
CA LEU A 525 8.34 -3.76 -11.49
C LEU A 525 7.53 -2.57 -10.92
N ALA A 526 6.31 -2.82 -10.45
CA ALA A 526 5.42 -1.82 -9.87
C ALA A 526 5.95 -1.30 -8.52
N VAL A 527 6.46 -2.20 -7.65
CA VAL A 527 7.04 -1.84 -6.34
C VAL A 527 8.19 -0.83 -6.47
N GLY A 528 9.06 -1.01 -7.47
CA GLY A 528 10.17 -0.09 -7.74
C GLY A 528 9.78 1.29 -8.26
N ARG A 529 8.48 1.61 -8.36
CA ARG A 529 7.94 2.94 -8.72
C ARG A 529 6.99 3.51 -7.65
N GLU A 530 6.92 2.91 -6.48
CA GLU A 530 6.20 3.49 -5.35
C GLU A 530 6.97 4.70 -4.80
N VAL A 531 6.27 5.80 -4.56
CA VAL A 531 6.86 7.05 -4.04
C VAL A 531 6.33 7.31 -2.63
N THR A 532 7.22 7.58 -1.68
CA THR A 532 6.90 7.87 -0.27
C THR A 532 7.21 9.33 0.08
N GLY A 533 6.69 9.81 1.21
CA GLY A 533 6.98 11.16 1.74
C GLY A 533 6.14 12.30 1.15
N ASP A 534 4.98 12.01 0.58
CA ASP A 534 3.99 13.03 0.21
C ASP A 534 3.24 13.51 1.46
N LYS A 535 3.18 14.83 1.70
CA LYS A 535 2.48 15.38 2.88
C LYS A 535 0.98 15.13 2.77
N ARG A 536 0.37 15.54 1.64
CA ARG A 536 -1.06 15.43 1.38
C ARG A 536 -1.35 14.31 0.38
N LYS A 537 -2.33 13.46 0.68
CA LYS A 537 -2.75 12.34 -0.17
C LYS A 537 -4.25 12.36 -0.44
N LEU A 538 -4.63 11.99 -1.66
CA LEU A 538 -6.03 11.80 -2.06
C LEU A 538 -6.51 10.38 -1.75
N TYR A 539 -7.75 10.29 -1.28
CA TYR A 539 -8.50 9.05 -1.15
C TYR A 539 -9.80 9.15 -1.95
N TYR A 540 -9.87 8.41 -3.04
CA TYR A 540 -11.04 8.35 -3.91
C TYR A 540 -11.93 7.17 -3.50
N ILE A 541 -13.02 7.43 -2.80
CA ILE A 541 -13.90 6.38 -2.28
C ILE A 541 -15.05 6.15 -3.25
N SER A 542 -15.18 4.91 -3.74
CA SER A 542 -16.23 4.53 -4.71
C SER A 542 -16.76 3.13 -4.39
N ALA A 543 -18.08 2.96 -4.52
CA ALA A 543 -18.72 1.65 -4.39
C ALA A 543 -18.39 0.70 -5.55
N GLU A 544 -17.88 1.22 -6.67
CA GLU A 544 -17.46 0.39 -7.81
C GLU A 544 -16.18 0.92 -8.47
N PHE A 545 -15.38 -0.03 -9.00
CA PHE A 545 -14.20 0.20 -9.82
C PHE A 545 -14.20 -0.77 -11.00
N LEU A 546 -14.75 -0.35 -12.14
CA LEU A 546 -14.80 -1.18 -13.35
C LEU A 546 -13.44 -1.13 -14.08
N ILE A 547 -12.41 -1.74 -13.49
CA ILE A 547 -11.01 -1.59 -13.92
C ILE A 547 -10.67 -2.31 -15.23
N GLY A 548 -11.37 -3.41 -15.55
CA GLY A 548 -11.06 -4.25 -16.71
C GLY A 548 -9.81 -5.12 -16.48
N LYS A 549 -9.45 -5.95 -17.46
CA LYS A 549 -8.18 -6.71 -17.45
C LYS A 549 -6.98 -5.77 -17.28
N LEU A 550 -5.98 -6.17 -16.52
CA LEU A 550 -4.87 -5.30 -16.09
C LEU A 550 -3.55 -5.60 -16.80
N LEU A 551 -3.33 -6.80 -17.34
CA LEU A 551 -2.01 -7.17 -17.90
C LEU A 551 -1.54 -6.18 -18.96
N SER A 552 -2.33 -5.98 -20.02
CA SER A 552 -1.95 -5.10 -21.13
C SER A 552 -1.83 -3.64 -20.70
N ASN A 553 -2.74 -3.17 -19.84
CA ASN A 553 -2.72 -1.82 -19.29
C ASN A 553 -1.42 -1.57 -18.51
N ASN A 554 -1.04 -2.52 -17.65
CA ASN A 554 0.16 -2.42 -16.84
C ASN A 554 1.44 -2.51 -17.67
N LEU A 555 1.49 -3.38 -18.68
CA LEU A 555 2.62 -3.45 -19.62
C LEU A 555 2.78 -2.14 -20.42
N ILE A 556 1.68 -1.52 -20.85
CA ILE A 556 1.68 -0.21 -21.53
C ILE A 556 2.18 0.88 -20.57
N ASN A 557 1.65 0.93 -19.34
CA ASN A 557 2.05 1.93 -18.36
C ASN A 557 3.50 1.77 -17.88
N LEU A 558 4.01 0.53 -17.87
CA LEU A 558 5.43 0.27 -17.61
C LEU A 558 6.33 0.63 -18.80
N GLY A 559 5.78 0.74 -20.01
CA GLY A 559 6.52 1.03 -21.25
C GLY A 559 7.19 -0.20 -21.87
N ILE A 560 6.73 -1.42 -21.55
CA ILE A 560 7.40 -2.69 -21.93
C ILE A 560 6.47 -3.62 -22.75
N TYR A 561 5.34 -3.09 -23.25
CA TYR A 561 4.35 -3.90 -23.95
C TYR A 561 4.93 -4.54 -25.23
N GLU A 562 5.54 -3.74 -26.12
CA GLU A 562 6.08 -4.26 -27.37
C GLU A 562 7.27 -5.20 -27.13
N ASP A 563 8.12 -4.91 -26.13
CA ASP A 563 9.22 -5.81 -25.73
C ASP A 563 8.71 -7.21 -25.34
N MET A 564 7.65 -7.27 -24.52
CA MET A 564 7.07 -8.55 -24.08
C MET A 564 6.33 -9.26 -25.21
N LYS A 565 5.67 -8.51 -26.09
CA LYS A 565 5.01 -9.07 -27.27
C LYS A 565 6.02 -9.70 -28.23
N GLU A 566 7.13 -9.01 -28.52
CA GLU A 566 8.22 -9.52 -29.35
C GLU A 566 8.87 -10.73 -28.70
N LEU A 567 9.21 -10.65 -27.40
CA LEU A 567 9.77 -11.75 -26.64
C LEU A 567 8.88 -13.00 -26.71
N LEU A 568 7.57 -12.87 -26.47
CA LEU A 568 6.68 -14.02 -26.59
C LEU A 568 6.62 -14.55 -28.02
N ALA A 569 6.55 -13.66 -29.02
CA ALA A 569 6.48 -14.05 -30.44
C ALA A 569 7.72 -14.84 -30.90
N THR A 570 8.94 -14.39 -30.54
CA THR A 570 10.18 -15.11 -30.87
C THR A 570 10.27 -16.49 -30.19
N ASN A 571 9.54 -16.68 -29.09
CA ASN A 571 9.42 -17.94 -28.35
C ASN A 571 8.15 -18.73 -28.77
N GLY A 572 7.54 -18.41 -29.91
CA GLY A 572 6.38 -19.13 -30.46
C GLY A 572 5.06 -18.91 -29.72
N GLN A 573 4.98 -17.88 -28.87
CA GLN A 573 3.82 -17.53 -28.07
C GLN A 573 3.17 -16.25 -28.59
N SER A 574 1.85 -16.13 -28.42
CA SER A 574 1.12 -14.89 -28.68
C SER A 574 0.71 -14.24 -27.35
N LEU A 575 1.08 -12.97 -27.15
CA LEU A 575 0.66 -12.17 -26.00
C LEU A 575 -0.86 -12.00 -25.97
N SER A 576 -1.52 -11.79 -27.13
CA SER A 576 -2.98 -11.65 -27.17
C SER A 576 -3.71 -12.88 -26.66
N LEU A 577 -3.20 -14.08 -26.93
CA LEU A 577 -3.77 -15.31 -26.39
C LEU A 577 -3.49 -15.49 -24.88
N VAL A 578 -2.46 -14.83 -24.34
CA VAL A 578 -2.19 -14.81 -22.88
C VAL A 578 -3.13 -13.82 -22.19
N GLU A 579 -3.37 -12.66 -22.79
CA GLU A 579 -4.33 -11.65 -22.32
C GLU A 579 -5.77 -12.21 -22.25
N GLU A 580 -6.16 -13.06 -23.21
CA GLU A 580 -7.47 -13.72 -23.18
C GLU A 580 -7.64 -14.69 -22.00
N ALA A 581 -6.55 -15.23 -21.45
CA ALA A 581 -6.60 -16.12 -20.29
C ALA A 581 -6.81 -15.37 -18.95
N GLU A 582 -6.68 -14.04 -18.93
CA GLU A 582 -6.87 -13.22 -17.73
C GLU A 582 -8.38 -13.07 -17.41
N PRO A 583 -8.84 -13.45 -16.20
CA PRO A 583 -10.20 -13.12 -15.77
C PRO A 583 -10.32 -11.61 -15.54
N GLU A 584 -11.38 -11.00 -16.07
CA GLU A 584 -11.66 -9.58 -15.85
C GLU A 584 -12.17 -9.37 -14.41
N PRO A 585 -11.57 -8.46 -13.61
CA PRO A 585 -12.05 -8.18 -12.26
C PRO A 585 -13.51 -7.69 -12.22
N SER A 586 -14.38 -8.43 -11.54
CA SER A 586 -15.81 -8.11 -11.37
C SER A 586 -16.04 -7.07 -10.27
N LEU A 587 -15.36 -5.92 -10.35
CA LEU A 587 -15.36 -4.88 -9.31
C LEU A 587 -16.25 -3.68 -9.62
N GLY A 588 -16.95 -3.68 -10.75
CA GLY A 588 -17.84 -2.61 -11.15
C GLY A 588 -18.90 -3.03 -12.15
N ASN A 589 -19.73 -2.06 -12.54
CA ASN A 589 -20.87 -2.25 -13.44
C ASN A 589 -20.90 -1.17 -14.53
N GLY A 590 -20.94 0.09 -14.14
CA GLY A 590 -21.39 1.18 -15.00
C GLY A 590 -20.36 2.25 -15.33
N GLY A 591 -20.88 3.40 -15.79
CA GLY A 591 -20.06 4.59 -16.10
C GLY A 591 -19.35 5.16 -14.88
N LEU A 592 -19.97 5.10 -13.69
CA LEU A 592 -19.37 5.55 -12.43
C LEU A 592 -18.12 4.74 -12.09
N GLY A 593 -18.23 3.40 -12.08
CA GLY A 593 -17.08 2.52 -11.84
C GLY A 593 -16.00 2.65 -12.90
N ARG A 594 -16.36 2.87 -14.18
CA ARG A 594 -15.37 3.06 -15.24
C ARG A 594 -14.66 4.40 -15.16
N LEU A 595 -15.35 5.44 -14.72
CA LEU A 595 -14.78 6.76 -14.46
C LEU A 595 -13.77 6.69 -13.32
N ALA A 596 -14.14 6.08 -12.19
CA ALA A 596 -13.24 5.87 -11.06
C ALA A 596 -11.94 5.17 -11.50
N ALA A 597 -12.06 4.13 -12.33
CA ALA A 597 -10.89 3.45 -12.89
C ALA A 597 -10.04 4.32 -13.86
N CYS A 598 -10.66 5.19 -14.69
CA CYS A 598 -9.90 6.13 -15.53
C CYS A 598 -9.19 7.20 -14.69
N PHE A 599 -9.84 7.64 -13.61
CA PHE A 599 -9.30 8.64 -12.68
C PHE A 599 -8.10 8.10 -11.94
N LEU A 600 -8.16 6.89 -11.37
CA LEU A 600 -7.01 6.28 -10.70
C LEU A 600 -5.80 6.13 -11.63
N ASP A 601 -6.01 5.68 -12.88
CA ASP A 601 -4.95 5.59 -13.89
C ASP A 601 -4.33 6.97 -14.20
N SER A 602 -5.13 8.02 -14.23
CA SER A 602 -4.68 9.39 -14.53
C SER A 602 -4.00 10.07 -13.33
N ILE A 603 -4.48 9.82 -12.11
CA ILE A 603 -3.84 10.25 -10.86
C ILE A 603 -2.41 9.69 -10.81
N ALA A 604 -2.24 8.39 -11.06
CA ALA A 604 -0.92 7.77 -11.08
C ALA A 604 -0.06 8.28 -12.26
N SER A 605 -0.63 8.45 -13.45
CA SER A 605 0.09 8.94 -14.63
C SER A 605 0.60 10.37 -14.48
N LEU A 606 -0.12 11.23 -13.74
CA LEU A 606 0.28 12.60 -13.42
C LEU A 606 1.21 12.71 -12.20
N GLY A 607 1.65 11.59 -11.60
CA GLY A 607 2.57 11.61 -10.45
C GLY A 607 1.91 11.99 -9.13
N LEU A 608 0.58 12.08 -9.08
CA LEU A 608 -0.16 12.52 -7.90
C LEU A 608 -0.30 11.39 -6.87
N ALA A 609 -0.16 11.75 -5.59
CA ALA A 609 -0.36 10.83 -4.47
C ALA A 609 -1.86 10.61 -4.22
N GLY A 610 -2.44 9.57 -4.80
CA GLY A 610 -3.87 9.30 -4.63
C GLY A 610 -4.26 7.86 -4.86
N ASP A 611 -4.97 7.30 -3.88
CA ASP A 611 -5.39 5.91 -3.85
C ASP A 611 -6.91 5.78 -3.94
N GLY A 612 -7.37 4.65 -4.47
CA GLY A 612 -8.78 4.26 -4.48
C GLY A 612 -9.16 3.45 -3.26
N ILE A 613 -10.39 3.59 -2.77
CA ILE A 613 -10.96 2.77 -1.70
C ILE A 613 -12.31 2.21 -2.15
N GLY A 614 -12.46 0.88 -2.12
CA GLY A 614 -13.70 0.17 -2.46
C GLY A 614 -13.82 -1.18 -1.77
N LEU A 615 -14.68 -2.06 -2.31
CA LEU A 615 -14.92 -3.41 -1.80
C LEU A 615 -14.43 -4.48 -2.79
N ASN A 616 -13.94 -5.59 -2.26
CA ASN A 616 -13.51 -6.74 -3.04
C ASN A 616 -14.69 -7.66 -3.39
N TYR A 617 -15.48 -7.30 -4.40
CA TYR A 617 -16.63 -8.12 -4.79
C TYR A 617 -16.24 -9.45 -5.43
N HIS A 618 -16.76 -10.57 -4.92
CA HIS A 618 -16.44 -11.90 -5.44
C HIS A 618 -17.12 -12.20 -6.79
N PHE A 619 -18.36 -11.73 -6.97
CA PHE A 619 -19.18 -12.01 -8.15
C PHE A 619 -19.60 -10.75 -8.93
N GLY A 620 -19.15 -9.56 -8.50
CA GLY A 620 -19.56 -8.27 -9.09
C GLY A 620 -21.07 -8.10 -9.12
N LEU A 621 -21.60 -7.51 -10.21
CA LEU A 621 -23.05 -7.37 -10.37
C LEU A 621 -23.71 -8.73 -10.69
N PHE A 622 -23.39 -9.30 -11.86
CA PHE A 622 -23.71 -10.66 -12.29
C PHE A 622 -23.10 -10.89 -13.68
N LYS A 623 -22.99 -12.15 -14.10
CA LYS A 623 -22.70 -12.57 -15.46
C LYS A 623 -24.02 -12.72 -16.21
N GLN A 624 -24.16 -11.99 -17.31
CA GLN A 624 -25.38 -12.04 -18.11
C GLN A 624 -25.34 -13.26 -19.02
N GLN A 625 -26.47 -13.96 -19.16
CA GLN A 625 -26.67 -14.95 -20.22
C GLN A 625 -28.01 -14.72 -20.90
N PHE A 626 -28.11 -15.11 -22.16
CA PHE A 626 -29.40 -15.14 -22.85
C PHE A 626 -29.92 -16.56 -22.99
N GLU A 627 -31.12 -16.81 -22.46
CA GLU A 627 -31.84 -18.08 -22.53
C GLU A 627 -33.30 -17.78 -22.86
N ASP A 628 -33.89 -18.47 -23.85
CA ASP A 628 -35.27 -18.23 -24.33
C ASP A 628 -35.58 -16.75 -24.64
N ASN A 629 -34.64 -16.05 -25.28
CA ASN A 629 -34.70 -14.61 -25.56
C ASN A 629 -34.87 -13.74 -24.29
N LEU A 630 -34.46 -14.21 -23.12
CA LEU A 630 -34.52 -13.48 -21.85
C LEU A 630 -33.13 -13.32 -21.24
N GLN A 631 -32.94 -12.25 -20.48
CA GLN A 631 -31.76 -12.11 -19.62
C GLN A 631 -31.88 -13.05 -18.41
N LYS A 632 -30.85 -13.86 -18.22
CA LYS A 632 -30.58 -14.64 -17.01
C LYS A 632 -29.33 -14.11 -16.30
N GLU A 633 -29.39 -14.09 -14.98
CA GLU A 633 -28.33 -13.62 -14.10
C GLU A 633 -27.62 -14.80 -13.44
N GLU A 634 -26.31 -14.92 -13.66
CA GLU A 634 -25.45 -15.96 -13.08
C GLU A 634 -24.33 -15.31 -12.24
N LYS A 635 -23.73 -16.04 -11.31
CA LYS A 635 -22.52 -15.57 -10.60
C LYS A 635 -21.35 -15.32 -11.57
N ASN A 636 -20.56 -14.28 -11.31
CA ASN A 636 -19.41 -13.88 -12.14
C ASN A 636 -18.06 -13.98 -11.40
N PRO A 637 -17.61 -15.20 -11.04
CA PRO A 637 -16.36 -15.40 -10.32
C PRO A 637 -15.16 -14.96 -11.16
N TRP A 638 -14.23 -14.24 -10.52
CA TRP A 638 -13.01 -13.75 -11.16
C TRP A 638 -11.74 -13.92 -10.32
N ILE A 639 -11.89 -14.10 -9.00
CA ILE A 639 -10.77 -14.20 -8.07
C ILE A 639 -10.11 -15.57 -8.22
N GLU A 640 -8.85 -15.58 -8.60
CA GLU A 640 -8.01 -16.77 -8.65
C GLU A 640 -6.94 -16.74 -7.54
N LYS A 641 -6.39 -17.92 -7.20
CA LYS A 641 -5.29 -18.05 -6.22
C LYS A 641 -4.10 -17.15 -6.56
N THR A 642 -3.76 -17.04 -7.85
CA THR A 642 -2.77 -16.09 -8.36
C THR A 642 -3.51 -15.02 -9.14
N SER A 643 -3.55 -13.81 -8.59
CA SER A 643 -4.25 -12.67 -9.19
C SER A 643 -3.54 -11.35 -8.89
N TRP A 644 -4.09 -10.25 -9.40
CA TRP A 644 -3.59 -8.91 -9.14
C TRP A 644 -3.75 -8.48 -7.68
N LEU A 645 -4.64 -9.13 -6.93
CA LEU A 645 -4.83 -8.87 -5.50
C LEU A 645 -3.57 -9.23 -4.71
N THR A 646 -3.17 -8.33 -3.81
CA THR A 646 -2.11 -8.56 -2.83
C THR A 646 -2.74 -8.43 -1.45
N LYS A 647 -2.95 -9.56 -0.78
CA LYS A 647 -3.50 -9.59 0.59
C LYS A 647 -2.52 -8.90 1.54
N LYS A 648 -3.03 -8.01 2.39
CA LYS A 648 -2.27 -7.36 3.45
C LYS A 648 -2.60 -7.99 4.79
N ASN A 649 -1.63 -8.00 5.71
CA ASN A 649 -1.83 -8.40 7.11
C ASN A 649 -2.46 -7.25 7.91
N HIS A 650 -3.43 -6.56 7.31
CA HIS A 650 -4.07 -5.40 7.88
C HIS A 650 -5.57 -5.65 7.99
N THR A 651 -6.12 -5.41 9.17
CA THR A 651 -7.52 -5.73 9.48
C THR A 651 -8.14 -4.64 10.34
N TYR A 652 -9.38 -4.26 10.04
CA TYR A 652 -10.15 -3.34 10.86
C TYR A 652 -11.37 -4.04 11.45
N GLU A 653 -11.77 -3.60 12.63
CA GLU A 653 -13.03 -4.02 13.22
C GLU A 653 -14.11 -2.99 12.85
N VAL A 654 -15.21 -3.46 12.27
CA VAL A 654 -16.38 -2.65 11.93
C VAL A 654 -17.53 -3.08 12.83
N GLU A 655 -18.11 -2.11 13.53
CA GLU A 655 -19.20 -2.33 14.49
C GLU A 655 -20.55 -2.03 13.86
N PHE A 656 -21.46 -2.99 13.91
CA PHE A 656 -22.86 -2.83 13.54
C PHE A 656 -23.75 -3.01 14.77
N SER A 657 -25.06 -2.84 14.61
CA SER A 657 -26.02 -3.13 15.68
C SER A 657 -25.94 -4.61 16.14
N GLY A 658 -25.41 -4.83 17.34
CA GLY A 658 -25.38 -6.14 17.99
C GLY A 658 -24.27 -7.10 17.56
N PHE A 659 -23.44 -6.75 16.57
CA PHE A 659 -22.30 -7.58 16.17
C PHE A 659 -21.17 -6.77 15.51
N LYS A 660 -20.00 -7.39 15.39
CA LYS A 660 -18.83 -6.83 14.72
C LYS A 660 -18.36 -7.73 13.58
N VAL A 661 -17.76 -7.12 12.58
CA VAL A 661 -17.14 -7.80 11.43
C VAL A 661 -15.68 -7.36 11.35
N LYS A 662 -14.78 -8.33 11.13
CA LYS A 662 -13.36 -8.06 10.88
C LYS A 662 -13.12 -8.00 9.37
N SER A 663 -12.44 -6.95 8.92
CA SER A 663 -12.09 -6.77 7.52
C SER A 663 -10.72 -7.35 7.19
N ILE A 664 -10.52 -7.66 5.91
CA ILE A 664 -9.23 -7.96 5.29
C ILE A 664 -9.00 -6.92 4.20
N LEU A 665 -7.78 -6.39 4.14
CA LEU A 665 -7.37 -5.49 3.07
C LEU A 665 -6.67 -6.25 1.94
N TYR A 666 -7.09 -6.00 0.71
CA TYR A 666 -6.40 -6.38 -0.52
C TYR A 666 -6.02 -5.15 -1.32
N ASP A 667 -4.81 -5.14 -1.87
CA ASP A 667 -4.36 -4.07 -2.77
C ASP A 667 -4.27 -4.56 -4.21
N ILE A 668 -4.61 -3.67 -5.15
CA ILE A 668 -4.22 -3.75 -6.56
C ILE A 668 -3.30 -2.57 -6.87
N ASP A 669 -2.19 -2.83 -7.56
CA ASP A 669 -1.28 -1.79 -8.03
C ASP A 669 -1.89 -1.00 -9.19
N VAL A 670 -1.93 0.32 -9.07
CA VAL A 670 -2.35 1.24 -10.13
C VAL A 670 -1.11 1.93 -10.67
N ILE A 671 -0.59 1.43 -11.79
CA ILE A 671 0.66 1.89 -12.40
C ILE A 671 0.36 3.08 -13.32
N GLY A 672 0.98 4.23 -13.09
CA GLY A 672 0.89 5.39 -13.98
C GLY A 672 1.74 5.22 -15.24
N TYR A 673 1.30 5.81 -16.37
CA TYR A 673 2.05 5.77 -17.62
C TYR A 673 3.44 6.39 -17.47
N GLN A 674 4.46 5.54 -17.47
CA GLN A 674 5.87 5.89 -17.24
C GLN A 674 6.13 6.69 -15.94
N ASN A 675 5.26 6.53 -14.94
CA ASN A 675 5.29 7.31 -13.70
C ASN A 675 5.15 6.39 -12.47
N ARG A 676 4.73 6.96 -11.33
CA ARG A 676 4.58 6.28 -10.03
C ARG A 676 3.54 5.16 -10.04
N THR A 677 3.63 4.30 -9.03
CA THR A 677 2.61 3.29 -8.69
C THR A 677 1.82 3.75 -7.47
N ASN A 678 0.49 3.82 -7.59
CA ASN A 678 -0.46 4.04 -6.51
C ASN A 678 -1.23 2.74 -6.18
N LYS A 679 -2.19 2.80 -5.26
CA LYS A 679 -2.96 1.63 -4.81
C LYS A 679 -4.48 1.80 -5.02
N LEU A 680 -5.14 0.67 -5.29
CA LEU A 680 -6.56 0.49 -5.08
C LEU A 680 -6.74 -0.46 -3.90
N HIS A 681 -7.24 0.07 -2.78
CA HIS A 681 -7.55 -0.65 -1.56
C HIS A 681 -8.96 -1.24 -1.66
N LEU A 682 -9.05 -2.56 -1.58
CA LEU A 682 -10.30 -3.32 -1.64
C LEU A 682 -10.49 -4.04 -0.31
N PHE A 683 -11.54 -3.65 0.41
CA PHE A 683 -11.89 -4.27 1.68
C PHE A 683 -12.81 -5.46 1.47
N ASP A 684 -12.53 -6.51 2.24
CA ASP A 684 -13.28 -7.76 2.25
C ASP A 684 -13.61 -8.17 3.69
N THR A 685 -14.54 -9.10 3.89
CA THR A 685 -14.81 -9.68 5.20
C THR A 685 -14.01 -10.95 5.42
N GLU A 686 -13.57 -11.22 6.65
CA GLU A 686 -12.82 -12.45 6.97
C GLU A 686 -13.67 -13.74 6.80
N LEU A 687 -15.00 -13.62 6.85
CA LEU A 687 -15.93 -14.75 6.88
C LEU A 687 -16.74 -14.91 5.59
N VAL A 688 -16.39 -14.23 4.50
CA VAL A 688 -17.09 -14.33 3.22
C VAL A 688 -17.23 -15.79 2.77
N ASP A 689 -18.44 -16.19 2.38
CA ASP A 689 -18.77 -17.58 2.00
C ASP A 689 -19.48 -17.63 0.65
N GLU A 690 -18.72 -17.95 -0.40
CA GLU A 690 -19.23 -18.13 -1.76
C GLU A 690 -20.25 -19.27 -1.90
N SER A 691 -20.29 -20.21 -0.94
CA SER A 691 -21.22 -21.35 -1.00
C SER A 691 -22.68 -20.98 -0.67
N LEU A 692 -22.92 -19.77 -0.16
CA LEU A 692 -24.26 -19.22 0.04
C LEU A 692 -25.03 -19.02 -1.28
N VAL A 693 -24.33 -18.99 -2.42
CA VAL A 693 -24.90 -18.80 -3.76
C VAL A 693 -24.88 -20.13 -4.51
N GLU A 694 -25.99 -20.87 -4.42
CA GLU A 694 -26.14 -22.18 -5.07
C GLU A 694 -26.40 -22.05 -6.58
N GLU A 695 -27.45 -21.33 -6.97
CA GLU A 695 -27.90 -21.15 -8.36
C GLU A 695 -28.23 -19.69 -8.65
N GLY A 696 -27.88 -19.20 -9.84
CA GLY A 696 -28.12 -17.82 -10.25
C GLY A 696 -27.38 -16.80 -9.37
N ILE A 697 -28.15 -15.89 -8.77
CA ILE A 697 -27.67 -14.81 -7.88
C ILE A 697 -28.43 -14.74 -6.55
N ASP A 698 -29.26 -15.74 -6.24
CA ASP A 698 -30.03 -15.78 -5.00
C ASP A 698 -29.16 -16.26 -3.83
N PHE A 699 -29.29 -15.59 -2.69
CA PHE A 699 -28.60 -15.94 -1.44
C PHE A 699 -29.35 -15.37 -0.23
N ASP A 700 -29.03 -15.86 0.97
CA ASP A 700 -29.56 -15.31 2.21
C ASP A 700 -28.97 -13.91 2.48
N LYS A 701 -29.80 -12.88 2.30
CA LYS A 701 -29.44 -11.47 2.51
C LYS A 701 -29.21 -11.13 3.99
N GLU A 702 -29.66 -11.95 4.94
CA GLU A 702 -29.54 -11.70 6.38
C GLU A 702 -28.22 -12.20 6.99
N ASP A 703 -27.48 -13.10 6.33
CA ASP A 703 -26.15 -13.56 6.79
C ASP A 703 -25.03 -12.56 6.46
N ILE A 704 -25.16 -11.35 7.00
CA ILE A 704 -24.30 -10.19 6.73
C ILE A 704 -22.82 -10.51 6.89
N LYS A 705 -22.44 -11.34 7.87
CA LYS A 705 -21.04 -11.67 8.15
C LYS A 705 -20.38 -12.42 7.00
N ARG A 706 -21.17 -13.17 6.23
CA ARG A 706 -20.70 -14.06 5.17
C ARG A 706 -21.03 -13.59 3.76
N ASN A 707 -21.97 -12.64 3.61
CA ASN A 707 -22.47 -12.21 2.30
C ASN A 707 -22.01 -10.81 1.85
N LEU A 708 -21.43 -10.01 2.75
CA LEU A 708 -21.30 -8.55 2.58
C LEU A 708 -20.60 -8.13 1.29
N THR A 709 -19.61 -8.90 0.86
CA THR A 709 -18.74 -8.63 -0.29
C THR A 709 -18.96 -9.63 -1.43
N LEU A 710 -20.05 -10.39 -1.43
CA LEU A 710 -20.36 -11.31 -2.53
C LEU A 710 -20.72 -10.57 -3.82
N PHE A 711 -21.72 -9.69 -3.76
CA PHE A 711 -22.26 -8.99 -4.93
C PHE A 711 -22.18 -7.47 -4.80
N LEU A 712 -21.87 -6.81 -5.91
CA LEU A 712 -22.05 -5.38 -6.11
C LEU A 712 -23.53 -5.10 -6.38
N TYR A 713 -24.12 -4.15 -5.67
CA TYR A 713 -25.52 -3.76 -5.86
C TYR A 713 -26.49 -4.95 -5.76
N PRO A 714 -26.49 -5.68 -4.61
CA PRO A 714 -27.44 -6.77 -4.39
C PRO A 714 -28.88 -6.25 -4.51
N ASP A 715 -29.80 -7.15 -4.87
CA ASP A 715 -31.21 -6.83 -5.05
C ASP A 715 -31.80 -6.15 -3.80
N ASP A 716 -32.30 -4.92 -3.99
CA ASP A 716 -32.85 -4.04 -2.97
C ASP A 716 -34.37 -3.82 -3.12
N SER A 717 -35.04 -4.76 -3.80
CA SER A 717 -36.50 -4.78 -3.95
C SER A 717 -37.26 -5.08 -2.64
N ASP A 718 -36.56 -5.56 -1.60
CA ASP A 718 -37.08 -5.85 -0.27
C ASP A 718 -36.29 -5.14 0.86
N GLU A 719 -36.82 -5.18 2.08
CA GLU A 719 -36.20 -4.51 3.25
C GLU A 719 -34.81 -5.11 3.58
N ALA A 720 -34.63 -6.43 3.45
CA ALA A 720 -33.36 -7.09 3.73
C ALA A 720 -32.26 -6.63 2.77
N GLY A 721 -32.57 -6.53 1.47
CA GLY A 721 -31.68 -6.00 0.45
C GLY A 721 -31.30 -4.54 0.70
N GLN A 722 -32.28 -3.70 1.01
CA GLN A 722 -32.04 -2.30 1.36
C GLN A 722 -31.10 -2.17 2.57
N GLN A 723 -31.31 -2.97 3.62
CA GLN A 723 -30.40 -2.98 4.78
C GLN A 723 -29.00 -3.49 4.40
N LEU A 724 -28.88 -4.54 3.58
CA LEU A 724 -27.59 -5.06 3.10
C LEU A 724 -26.78 -3.98 2.37
N ARG A 725 -27.42 -3.12 1.57
CA ARG A 725 -26.76 -1.98 0.89
C ARG A 725 -26.18 -0.99 1.91
N ILE A 726 -26.89 -0.70 3.00
CA ILE A 726 -26.38 0.15 4.11
C ILE A 726 -25.19 -0.54 4.80
N TYR A 727 -25.28 -1.84 5.09
CA TYR A 727 -24.17 -2.62 5.66
C TYR A 727 -22.92 -2.52 4.78
N GLN A 728 -23.05 -2.68 3.45
CA GLN A 728 -21.95 -2.57 2.49
C GLN A 728 -21.31 -1.19 2.49
N GLN A 729 -22.14 -0.14 2.39
CA GLN A 729 -21.66 1.24 2.38
C GLN A 729 -20.93 1.58 3.68
N TYR A 730 -21.51 1.23 4.83
CA TYR A 730 -20.86 1.51 6.11
C TYR A 730 -19.56 0.72 6.30
N PHE A 731 -19.54 -0.55 5.88
CA PHE A 731 -18.33 -1.37 5.93
C PHE A 731 -17.18 -0.74 5.13
N MET A 732 -17.47 -0.31 3.90
CA MET A 732 -16.51 0.37 3.03
C MET A 732 -15.96 1.65 3.68
N VAL A 733 -16.85 2.53 4.16
CA VAL A 733 -16.42 3.83 4.70
C VAL A 733 -15.77 3.70 6.08
N SER A 734 -16.18 2.75 6.91
CA SER A 734 -15.57 2.49 8.22
C SER A 734 -14.16 1.93 8.09
N CYS A 735 -13.94 1.01 7.15
CA CYS A 735 -12.60 0.51 6.85
C CYS A 735 -11.74 1.62 6.22
N GLY A 736 -12.28 2.35 5.25
CA GLY A 736 -11.59 3.46 4.60
C GLY A 736 -11.20 4.59 5.55
N ALA A 737 -12.11 5.04 6.42
CA ALA A 737 -11.85 6.08 7.40
C ALA A 737 -10.77 5.67 8.40
N GLN A 738 -10.82 4.44 8.93
CA GLN A 738 -9.77 3.93 9.83
C GLN A 738 -8.41 3.89 9.12
N TYR A 739 -8.37 3.44 7.86
CA TYR A 739 -7.16 3.44 7.05
C TYR A 739 -6.59 4.83 6.80
N ILE A 740 -7.43 5.78 6.44
CA ILE A 740 -7.02 7.17 6.20
C ILE A 740 -6.42 7.79 7.46
N LEU A 741 -7.05 7.60 8.62
CA LEU A 741 -6.56 8.14 9.89
C LEU A 741 -5.21 7.50 10.27
N GLU A 742 -5.11 6.18 10.20
CA GLU A 742 -3.87 5.45 10.52
C GLU A 742 -2.71 5.86 9.58
N GLU A 743 -2.97 5.93 8.28
CA GLU A 743 -1.96 6.35 7.31
C GLU A 743 -1.56 7.82 7.51
N SER A 744 -2.50 8.71 7.82
CA SER A 744 -2.20 10.13 8.09
C SER A 744 -1.35 10.29 9.34
N ILE A 745 -1.62 9.53 10.42
CA ILE A 745 -0.79 9.51 11.62
C ILE A 745 0.62 9.05 11.30
N ARG A 746 0.76 7.98 10.50
CA ARG A 746 2.09 7.49 10.04
C ARG A 746 2.86 8.53 9.23
N ARG A 747 2.17 9.43 8.52
CA ARG A 747 2.76 10.58 7.80
C ARG A 747 2.96 11.83 8.67
N GLY A 748 2.73 11.73 9.98
CA GLY A 748 3.00 12.80 10.94
C GLY A 748 1.82 13.72 11.26
N SER A 749 0.60 13.38 10.85
CA SER A 749 -0.61 14.11 11.26
C SER A 749 -0.88 13.90 12.76
N ASN A 750 -1.29 14.98 13.43
CA ASN A 750 -1.82 14.93 14.80
C ASN A 750 -3.35 14.82 14.82
N LEU A 751 -3.98 14.54 13.67
CA LEU A 751 -5.42 14.49 13.41
C LEU A 751 -6.15 15.84 13.45
N HIS A 752 -5.69 16.82 14.22
CA HIS A 752 -6.21 18.19 14.16
C HIS A 752 -5.92 18.84 12.80
N ASP A 753 -4.79 18.47 12.20
CA ASP A 753 -4.33 18.90 10.88
C ASP A 753 -4.70 17.92 9.75
N LEU A 754 -5.65 16.98 9.97
CA LEU A 754 -5.96 15.90 9.02
C LEU A 754 -6.20 16.42 7.58
N TYR A 755 -6.87 17.55 7.42
CA TYR A 755 -7.16 18.14 6.11
C TYR A 755 -5.90 18.60 5.34
N GLU A 756 -4.76 18.77 6.01
CA GLU A 756 -3.46 19.03 5.40
C GLU A 756 -2.76 17.76 4.91
N HIS A 757 -3.14 16.59 5.45
CA HIS A 757 -2.53 15.29 5.13
C HIS A 757 -3.42 14.40 4.26
N ALA A 758 -4.73 14.62 4.28
CA ALA A 758 -5.72 13.86 3.55
C ALA A 758 -6.72 14.77 2.83
N VAL A 759 -7.13 14.35 1.64
CA VAL A 759 -8.31 14.85 0.95
C VAL A 759 -9.13 13.66 0.49
N ILE A 760 -10.44 13.68 0.75
CA ILE A 760 -11.33 12.56 0.49
C ILE A 760 -12.33 12.99 -0.58
N GLN A 761 -12.30 12.32 -1.73
CA GLN A 761 -13.32 12.49 -2.75
C GLN A 761 -14.40 11.42 -2.57
N ILE A 762 -15.62 11.88 -2.30
CA ILE A 762 -16.84 11.09 -2.20
C ILE A 762 -17.44 11.00 -3.60
N ASN A 763 -17.42 9.79 -4.18
CA ASN A 763 -17.91 9.51 -5.53
C ASN A 763 -19.39 9.08 -5.50
N ASP A 764 -20.29 10.03 -5.77
CA ASP A 764 -21.74 9.89 -5.56
C ASP A 764 -22.12 9.65 -4.08
N THR A 765 -23.37 9.32 -3.75
CA THR A 765 -23.84 9.28 -2.35
C THR A 765 -23.42 8.02 -1.57
N HIS A 766 -22.97 6.96 -2.24
CA HIS A 766 -22.62 5.68 -1.60
C HIS A 766 -21.64 5.80 -0.41
N PRO A 767 -20.61 6.67 -0.46
CA PRO A 767 -19.66 6.83 0.64
C PRO A 767 -20.00 7.98 1.61
N SER A 768 -21.21 8.59 1.55
CA SER A 768 -21.57 9.75 2.37
C SER A 768 -21.37 9.51 3.88
N MET A 769 -21.57 8.28 4.34
CA MET A 769 -21.39 7.88 5.74
C MET A 769 -19.93 8.02 6.23
N VAL A 770 -18.95 8.28 5.36
CA VAL A 770 -17.58 8.63 5.75
C VAL A 770 -17.54 9.91 6.60
N ILE A 771 -18.44 10.86 6.36
CA ILE A 771 -18.54 12.11 7.11
C ILE A 771 -18.85 11.85 8.60
N PRO A 772 -20.00 11.24 8.96
CA PRO A 772 -20.32 10.95 10.35
C PRO A 772 -19.37 9.92 10.98
N GLU A 773 -18.80 8.99 10.20
CA GLU A 773 -17.84 8.02 10.72
C GLU A 773 -16.49 8.65 11.09
N LEU A 774 -15.94 9.55 10.27
CA LEU A 774 -14.72 10.29 10.63
C LEU A 774 -14.94 11.14 11.87
N ILE A 775 -16.09 11.83 11.98
CA ILE A 775 -16.44 12.58 13.20
C ILE A 775 -16.41 11.66 14.42
N ARG A 776 -17.05 10.49 14.33
CA ARG A 776 -17.08 9.49 15.41
C ARG A 776 -15.68 9.02 15.81
N LEU A 777 -14.83 8.71 14.82
CA LEU A 777 -13.47 8.21 15.05
C LEU A 777 -12.56 9.30 15.64
N LEU A 778 -12.64 10.55 15.16
CA LEU A 778 -11.90 11.67 15.73
C LEU A 778 -12.31 11.93 17.18
N MET A 779 -13.62 11.86 17.49
CA MET A 779 -14.10 11.96 18.87
C MET A 779 -13.56 10.84 19.76
N LYS A 780 -13.43 9.62 19.23
CA LYS A 780 -12.82 8.50 19.95
C LYS A 780 -11.33 8.74 20.25
N GLN A 781 -10.66 9.57 19.45
CA GLN A 781 -9.28 10.02 19.67
C GLN A 781 -9.19 11.27 20.60
N GLY A 782 -10.30 11.72 21.19
CA GLY A 782 -10.34 12.83 22.13
C GLY A 782 -10.59 14.21 21.51
N ILE A 783 -10.82 14.30 20.19
CA ILE A 783 -11.16 15.56 19.53
C ILE A 783 -12.61 15.92 19.83
N SER A 784 -12.88 17.20 20.13
CA SER A 784 -14.25 17.64 20.44
C SER A 784 -15.17 17.49 19.23
N LEU A 785 -16.48 17.28 19.44
CA LEU A 785 -17.45 17.15 18.34
C LEU A 785 -17.42 18.36 17.39
N ASP A 786 -17.31 19.58 17.92
CA ASP A 786 -17.30 20.82 17.14
C ASP A 786 -16.09 20.87 16.21
N GLU A 787 -14.92 20.53 16.76
CA GLU A 787 -13.65 20.51 16.03
C GLU A 787 -13.60 19.36 15.02
N ALA A 788 -14.10 18.17 15.38
CA ALA A 788 -14.17 17.03 14.46
C ALA A 788 -15.03 17.35 13.22
N ILE A 789 -16.17 18.02 13.41
CA ILE A 789 -17.02 18.51 12.31
C ILE A 789 -16.24 19.50 11.43
N GLU A 790 -15.49 20.43 12.04
CA GLU A 790 -14.69 21.40 11.28
C GLU A 790 -13.60 20.72 10.44
N ILE A 791 -12.84 19.79 11.03
CA ILE A 791 -11.79 19.01 10.36
C ILE A 791 -12.38 18.25 9.16
N VAL A 792 -13.47 17.50 9.37
CA VAL A 792 -14.11 16.71 8.32
C VAL A 792 -14.64 17.60 7.20
N SER A 793 -15.22 18.77 7.55
CA SER A 793 -15.71 19.73 6.56
C SER A 793 -14.64 20.29 5.63
N LYS A 794 -13.36 20.27 6.05
CA LYS A 794 -12.20 20.67 5.25
C LYS A 794 -11.51 19.50 4.54
N THR A 795 -11.90 18.27 4.86
CA THR A 795 -11.26 17.04 4.36
C THR A 795 -12.05 16.40 3.21
N CYS A 796 -13.38 16.48 3.24
CA CYS A 796 -14.26 15.81 2.27
C CYS A 796 -14.74 16.71 1.13
N ALA A 797 -14.76 16.20 -0.09
CA ALA A 797 -15.34 16.81 -1.29
C ALA A 797 -16.29 15.83 -1.99
N TYR A 798 -17.36 16.33 -2.61
CA TYR A 798 -18.44 15.52 -3.18
C TYR A 798 -18.57 15.73 -4.69
N THR A 799 -18.61 14.62 -5.44
CA THR A 799 -19.02 14.64 -6.86
C THR A 799 -20.42 14.07 -6.99
N ASN A 800 -21.33 14.85 -7.58
CA ASN A 800 -22.66 14.37 -7.94
C ASN A 800 -22.66 13.79 -9.38
N HIS A 801 -23.15 12.56 -9.54
CA HIS A 801 -23.32 11.88 -10.83
C HIS A 801 -24.78 11.75 -11.27
N THR A 802 -25.72 12.26 -10.47
CA THR A 802 -27.16 12.14 -10.67
C THR A 802 -27.78 13.50 -10.96
N ILE A 803 -28.64 13.60 -11.98
CA ILE A 803 -29.34 14.86 -12.28
C ILE A 803 -30.49 15.06 -11.29
N LEU A 804 -31.44 14.12 -11.28
CA LEU A 804 -32.71 14.23 -10.56
C LEU A 804 -32.51 14.19 -9.04
N ALA A 805 -32.86 15.27 -8.34
CA ALA A 805 -32.75 15.34 -6.88
C ALA A 805 -33.61 14.28 -6.17
N GLU A 806 -34.72 13.86 -6.77
CA GLU A 806 -35.55 12.77 -6.25
C GLU A 806 -34.88 11.40 -6.32
N ALA A 807 -33.92 11.21 -7.24
CA ALA A 807 -33.16 9.97 -7.41
C ALA A 807 -31.91 9.91 -6.52
N LEU A 808 -31.60 10.99 -5.79
CA LEU A 808 -30.56 10.99 -4.76
C LEU A 808 -30.95 10.08 -3.60
N GLU A 809 -29.96 9.35 -3.10
CA GLU A 809 -30.15 8.32 -2.10
C GLU A 809 -30.71 8.87 -0.78
N LYS A 810 -31.76 8.19 -0.28
CA LYS A 810 -32.43 8.51 0.97
C LYS A 810 -32.64 7.24 1.78
N TRP A 811 -32.20 7.26 3.03
CA TRP A 811 -32.37 6.13 3.93
C TRP A 811 -33.39 6.45 5.03
N PRO A 812 -34.42 5.59 5.26
CA PRO A 812 -35.24 5.72 6.46
C PRO A 812 -34.35 5.66 7.71
N ILE A 813 -34.52 6.60 8.65
CA ILE A 813 -33.70 6.67 9.86
C ILE A 813 -33.80 5.37 10.67
N ASP A 814 -34.95 4.70 10.62
CA ASP A 814 -35.16 3.43 11.31
C ASP A 814 -34.26 2.32 10.75
N TYR A 815 -33.91 2.36 9.47
CA TYR A 815 -32.96 1.40 8.89
C TYR A 815 -31.54 1.70 9.38
N LEU A 816 -31.16 2.98 9.44
CA LEU A 816 -29.88 3.38 10.03
C LEU A 816 -29.80 3.02 11.52
N LYS A 817 -30.88 3.16 12.29
CA LYS A 817 -30.95 2.72 13.70
C LYS A 817 -30.81 1.20 13.84
N LYS A 818 -31.32 0.42 12.88
CA LYS A 818 -31.17 -1.04 12.86
C LYS A 818 -29.75 -1.48 12.48
N VAL A 819 -29.08 -0.77 11.58
CA VAL A 819 -27.79 -1.19 10.99
C VAL A 819 -26.59 -0.53 11.68
N VAL A 820 -26.62 0.81 11.81
CA VAL A 820 -25.55 1.68 12.33
C VAL A 820 -26.05 2.66 13.41
N PRO A 821 -26.62 2.18 14.53
CA PRO A 821 -27.17 3.05 15.56
C PRO A 821 -26.16 4.04 16.14
N GLN A 822 -24.86 3.73 16.07
CA GLN A 822 -23.78 4.60 16.53
C GLN A 822 -23.59 5.86 15.68
N LEU A 823 -24.01 5.86 14.40
CA LEU A 823 -23.92 7.04 13.53
C LEU A 823 -25.12 7.98 13.67
N VAL A 824 -26.28 7.45 14.03
CA VAL A 824 -27.55 8.21 14.07
C VAL A 824 -27.46 9.45 14.98
N PRO A 825 -26.93 9.39 16.21
CA PRO A 825 -26.79 10.59 17.05
C PRO A 825 -25.92 11.69 16.42
N ILE A 826 -24.89 11.31 15.66
CA ILE A 826 -24.04 12.27 14.95
C ILE A 826 -24.85 12.91 13.82
N ILE A 827 -25.55 12.12 13.00
CA ILE A 827 -26.41 12.62 11.92
C ILE A 827 -27.49 13.58 12.46
N GLU A 828 -28.13 13.24 13.59
CA GLU A 828 -29.10 14.13 14.25
C GLU A 828 -28.46 15.45 14.71
N VAL A 829 -27.22 15.42 15.24
CA VAL A 829 -26.51 16.67 15.58
C VAL A 829 -26.20 17.49 14.33
N LEU A 830 -25.76 16.84 13.25
CA LEU A 830 -25.45 17.48 11.98
C LEU A 830 -26.70 18.17 11.39
N ASP A 831 -27.85 17.49 11.39
CA ASP A 831 -29.14 18.04 10.95
C ASP A 831 -29.61 19.20 11.84
N ASN A 832 -29.54 19.04 13.16
CA ASN A 832 -29.92 20.09 14.11
C ASN A 832 -29.12 21.39 13.92
N ARG A 833 -27.84 21.30 13.56
CA ARG A 833 -27.02 22.47 13.22
C ARG A 833 -27.48 23.15 11.93
N VAL A 834 -27.79 22.37 10.90
CA VAL A 834 -28.34 22.87 9.63
C VAL A 834 -29.66 23.60 9.88
N ARG A 835 -30.59 22.98 10.62
CA ARG A 835 -31.89 23.58 10.97
C ARG A 835 -31.76 24.88 11.76
N ARG A 836 -30.83 24.94 12.73
CA ARG A 836 -30.57 26.18 13.49
C ARG A 836 -29.97 27.29 12.62
N LYS A 837 -29.15 26.93 11.63
CA LYS A 837 -28.46 27.90 10.76
C LYS A 837 -29.35 28.43 9.64
N PHE A 838 -30.17 27.58 9.02
CA PHE A 838 -30.90 27.91 7.81
C PHE A 838 -32.44 27.86 7.95
N GLY A 839 -32.96 27.40 9.09
CA GLY A 839 -34.39 27.17 9.30
C GLY A 839 -34.87 25.84 8.71
N ASP A 840 -36.19 25.71 8.54
CA ASP A 840 -36.83 24.53 7.94
C ASP A 840 -37.00 24.72 6.42
N LYS A 841 -35.89 25.05 5.75
CA LYS A 841 -35.81 25.09 4.27
C LYS A 841 -35.65 23.66 3.73
N ASP A 842 -35.92 23.41 2.44
CA ASP A 842 -35.75 22.05 1.84
C ASP A 842 -34.28 21.61 1.66
N VAL A 843 -33.38 22.10 2.51
CA VAL A 843 -31.95 21.75 2.59
C VAL A 843 -31.63 20.90 3.83
N VAL A 844 -32.64 20.37 4.51
CA VAL A 844 -32.43 19.54 5.72
C VAL A 844 -31.74 18.22 5.39
N ILE A 845 -31.06 17.64 6.38
CA ILE A 845 -30.44 16.31 6.26
C ILE A 845 -31.47 15.23 6.59
N ILE A 846 -32.31 15.46 7.61
CA ILE A 846 -33.40 14.56 7.98
C ILE A 846 -34.72 15.25 7.62
N ASP A 847 -35.53 14.65 6.75
CA ASP A 847 -36.83 15.25 6.38
C ASP A 847 -37.95 14.95 7.40
N ASN A 848 -39.13 15.50 7.15
CA ASN A 848 -40.32 15.30 8.00
C ASN A 848 -40.92 13.89 7.92
N GLN A 849 -40.41 13.03 7.04
CA GLN A 849 -40.76 11.61 6.93
C GLN A 849 -39.69 10.72 7.56
N ASP A 850 -38.79 11.29 8.36
CA ASP A 850 -37.68 10.60 9.01
C ASP A 850 -36.75 9.88 8.02
N LYS A 851 -36.54 10.46 6.83
CA LYS A 851 -35.54 9.98 5.86
C LYS A 851 -34.30 10.87 5.90
N VAL A 852 -33.13 10.23 5.87
CA VAL A 852 -31.83 10.88 5.80
C VAL A 852 -31.43 11.05 4.34
N HIS A 853 -31.25 12.31 3.91
CA HIS A 853 -30.83 12.71 2.58
C HIS A 853 -29.30 12.75 2.53
N MET A 854 -28.69 11.71 1.94
CA MET A 854 -27.24 11.52 1.99
C MET A 854 -26.48 12.64 1.26
N ALA A 855 -27.00 13.06 0.10
CA ALA A 855 -26.45 14.18 -0.66
C ALA A 855 -26.50 15.52 0.11
N SER A 856 -27.57 15.78 0.88
CA SER A 856 -27.65 16.99 1.73
C SER A 856 -26.52 17.02 2.75
N MET A 857 -26.19 15.87 3.34
CA MET A 857 -25.08 15.75 4.29
C MET A 857 -23.73 16.05 3.63
N ASP A 858 -23.50 15.48 2.44
CA ASP A 858 -22.28 15.72 1.65
C ASP A 858 -22.11 17.19 1.27
N ILE A 859 -23.17 17.86 0.85
CA ILE A 859 -23.13 19.28 0.45
C ILE A 859 -22.88 20.19 1.66
N HIS A 860 -23.52 19.91 2.81
CA HIS A 860 -23.31 20.71 4.02
C HIS A 860 -21.90 20.55 4.58
N TYR A 861 -21.40 19.33 4.64
CA TYR A 861 -20.19 18.95 5.37
C TYR A 861 -19.02 18.52 4.47
N GLY A 862 -19.09 18.80 3.17
CA GLY A 862 -17.94 18.82 2.26
C GLY A 862 -17.53 20.25 1.88
N PHE A 863 -16.26 20.46 1.52
CA PHE A 863 -15.75 21.79 1.11
C PHE A 863 -15.95 22.10 -0.37
N SER A 864 -16.28 21.11 -1.19
CA SER A 864 -16.50 21.25 -2.64
C SER A 864 -17.62 20.33 -3.11
N VAL A 865 -18.43 20.82 -4.04
CA VAL A 865 -19.48 20.06 -4.74
C VAL A 865 -19.28 20.25 -6.23
N ASN A 866 -19.09 19.18 -6.98
CA ASN A 866 -18.89 19.29 -8.42
C ASN A 866 -19.84 18.42 -9.24
N GLY A 867 -20.32 19.00 -10.35
CA GLY A 867 -21.00 18.27 -11.42
C GLY A 867 -20.00 17.73 -12.45
N VAL A 868 -20.48 16.83 -13.31
CA VAL A 868 -19.64 15.97 -14.18
C VAL A 868 -19.67 16.35 -15.67
N ALA A 869 -20.35 17.43 -16.00
CA ALA A 869 -20.38 18.12 -17.30
C ALA A 869 -20.80 19.57 -17.06
N ALA A 870 -20.55 20.45 -18.03
CA ALA A 870 -20.87 21.87 -17.91
C ALA A 870 -22.39 22.08 -17.74
N LEU A 871 -23.19 21.59 -18.70
CA LEU A 871 -24.66 21.70 -18.66
C LEU A 871 -25.24 21.06 -17.38
N HIS A 872 -24.77 19.87 -17.02
CA HIS A 872 -25.21 19.20 -15.80
C HIS A 872 -24.97 20.07 -14.55
N THR A 873 -23.79 20.69 -14.46
CA THR A 873 -23.47 21.56 -13.32
C THR A 873 -24.39 22.79 -13.27
N GLU A 874 -24.72 23.37 -14.42
CA GLU A 874 -25.67 24.48 -14.48
C GLU A 874 -27.08 24.06 -14.08
N ILE A 875 -27.56 22.89 -14.52
CA ILE A 875 -28.84 22.32 -14.07
C ILE A 875 -28.87 22.15 -12.54
N LEU A 876 -27.79 21.62 -11.94
CA LEU A 876 -27.70 21.51 -10.47
C LEU A 876 -27.81 22.88 -9.78
N LYS A 877 -27.20 23.93 -10.34
CA LYS A 877 -27.25 25.27 -9.75
C LYS A 877 -28.58 25.98 -9.97
N SER A 878 -29.23 25.78 -11.12
CA SER A 878 -30.44 26.52 -11.51
C SER A 878 -31.74 25.87 -11.05
N SER A 879 -31.78 24.54 -10.91
CA SER A 879 -32.97 23.80 -10.50
C SER A 879 -32.69 22.83 -9.36
N GLU A 880 -32.04 21.70 -9.63
CA GLU A 880 -32.08 20.49 -8.77
C GLU A 880 -31.47 20.70 -7.37
N LEU A 881 -30.37 21.44 -7.28
CA LEU A 881 -29.67 21.78 -6.03
C LEU A 881 -29.62 23.30 -5.82
N ASN A 882 -30.52 24.05 -6.45
CA ASN A 882 -30.51 25.51 -6.42
C ASN A 882 -30.55 26.05 -4.98
N GLN A 883 -31.38 25.46 -4.11
CA GLN A 883 -31.47 25.88 -2.72
C GLN A 883 -30.14 25.74 -1.95
N PHE A 884 -29.33 24.73 -2.28
CA PHE A 884 -27.97 24.59 -1.74
C PHE A 884 -26.99 25.57 -2.38
N TYR A 885 -27.14 25.85 -3.68
CA TYR A 885 -26.32 26.83 -4.37
C TYR A 885 -26.53 28.26 -3.83
N GLU A 886 -27.75 28.63 -3.44
CA GLU A 886 -28.03 29.92 -2.82
C GLU A 886 -27.30 30.13 -1.48
N ILE A 887 -27.05 29.05 -0.73
CA ILE A 887 -26.36 29.09 0.57
C ILE A 887 -24.85 28.85 0.48
N TYR A 888 -24.38 28.13 -0.55
CA TYR A 888 -22.97 27.78 -0.74
C TYR A 888 -22.49 27.98 -2.19
N PRO A 889 -22.65 29.17 -2.79
CA PRO A 889 -22.32 29.37 -4.20
C PRO A 889 -20.85 29.10 -4.51
N GLU A 890 -19.96 29.28 -3.54
CA GLU A 890 -18.51 29.04 -3.65
C GLU A 890 -18.12 27.56 -3.73
N LYS A 891 -18.96 26.64 -3.26
CA LYS A 891 -18.65 25.19 -3.27
C LYS A 891 -18.85 24.57 -4.65
N PHE A 892 -19.81 25.10 -5.43
CA PHE A 892 -20.27 24.48 -6.68
C PHE A 892 -19.33 24.77 -7.85
N ASN A 893 -18.80 23.71 -8.45
CA ASN A 893 -17.94 23.80 -9.63
C ASN A 893 -18.22 22.67 -10.64
N SER A 894 -17.60 22.74 -11.82
CA SER A 894 -17.74 21.71 -12.85
C SER A 894 -16.41 21.00 -13.08
N LYS A 895 -16.48 19.68 -13.29
CA LYS A 895 -15.38 18.84 -13.74
C LYS A 895 -15.91 17.89 -14.81
N THR A 896 -15.91 18.34 -16.06
CA THR A 896 -16.34 17.49 -17.18
C THR A 896 -15.52 16.20 -17.16
N ASN A 897 -16.21 15.06 -17.18
CA ASN A 897 -15.61 13.73 -17.19
C ASN A 897 -14.57 13.55 -18.31
N GLY A 898 -13.76 12.51 -18.16
CA GLY A 898 -12.80 12.10 -19.16
C GLY A 898 -12.52 10.60 -19.10
N ILE A 899 -11.82 10.11 -20.12
CA ILE A 899 -11.43 8.72 -20.28
C ILE A 899 -9.91 8.59 -20.39
N THR A 900 -9.34 7.49 -19.90
CA THR A 900 -7.90 7.24 -20.07
C THR A 900 -7.58 6.84 -21.50
N PHE A 901 -6.68 7.57 -22.16
CA PHE A 901 -6.30 7.27 -23.53
C PHE A 901 -5.42 6.02 -23.62
N ARG A 902 -4.74 5.65 -22.53
CA ARG A 902 -3.90 4.44 -22.47
C ARG A 902 -4.72 3.19 -22.81
N ARG A 903 -5.92 3.08 -22.25
CA ARG A 903 -6.85 1.99 -22.58
C ARG A 903 -7.64 2.23 -23.85
N TRP A 904 -8.27 3.41 -23.97
CA TRP A 904 -9.29 3.67 -24.99
C TRP A 904 -8.76 4.15 -26.35
N LEU A 905 -7.44 4.23 -26.51
CA LEU A 905 -6.76 4.47 -27.78
C LEU A 905 -5.52 3.59 -27.92
N LEU A 906 -4.51 3.78 -27.05
CA LEU A 906 -3.20 3.14 -27.16
C LEU A 906 -3.29 1.61 -27.08
N HIS A 907 -4.18 1.08 -26.24
CA HIS A 907 -4.44 -0.35 -26.14
C HIS A 907 -5.44 -0.83 -27.18
N CYS A 908 -6.68 -0.33 -27.15
CA CYS A 908 -7.78 -0.94 -27.91
C CYS A 908 -7.73 -0.66 -29.43
N ASN A 909 -7.02 0.39 -29.87
CA ASN A 909 -6.94 0.76 -31.29
C ASN A 909 -5.52 1.13 -31.71
N ARG A 910 -4.63 0.14 -31.67
CA ARG A 910 -3.22 0.28 -32.04
C ARG A 910 -2.99 0.75 -33.46
N ASP A 911 -3.78 0.25 -34.42
CA ASP A 911 -3.64 0.65 -35.82
C ASP A 911 -3.90 2.15 -35.99
N LEU A 912 -4.89 2.70 -35.27
CA LEU A 912 -5.14 4.14 -35.23
C LEU A 912 -4.03 4.88 -34.47
N THR A 913 -3.59 4.36 -33.33
CA THR A 913 -2.52 4.96 -32.52
C THR A 913 -1.25 5.12 -33.35
N SER A 914 -0.75 4.04 -33.96
CA SER A 914 0.45 4.08 -34.81
C SER A 914 0.28 4.98 -36.02
N TYR A 915 -0.94 5.12 -36.54
CA TYR A 915 -1.18 6.05 -37.62
C TYR A 915 -1.13 7.51 -37.18
N ILE A 916 -1.74 7.86 -36.04
CA ILE A 916 -1.63 9.19 -35.44
C ILE A 916 -0.16 9.51 -35.13
N GLU A 917 0.58 8.56 -34.54
CA GLU A 917 2.02 8.71 -34.28
C GLU A 917 2.81 9.03 -35.55
N SER A 918 2.47 8.41 -36.68
CA SER A 918 3.14 8.66 -37.96
C SER A 918 2.88 10.05 -38.56
N LEU A 919 1.78 10.69 -38.16
CA LEU A 919 1.39 12.02 -38.65
C LEU A 919 1.87 13.15 -37.73
N ILE A 920 1.69 13.00 -36.41
CA ILE A 920 1.88 14.09 -35.45
C ILE A 920 2.90 13.77 -34.34
N GLY A 921 3.49 12.57 -34.33
CA GLY A 921 4.42 12.09 -33.31
C GLY A 921 3.74 11.56 -32.04
N HIS A 922 4.54 11.28 -31.01
CA HIS A 922 4.07 10.64 -29.75
C HIS A 922 3.57 11.63 -28.67
N GLY A 923 3.58 12.94 -28.91
CA GLY A 923 3.26 13.94 -27.88
C GLY A 923 1.85 13.77 -27.26
N PHE A 924 0.90 13.26 -28.04
CA PHE A 924 -0.47 13.00 -27.58
C PHE A 924 -0.60 11.91 -26.50
N HIS A 925 0.46 11.12 -26.26
CA HIS A 925 0.47 10.11 -25.20
C HIS A 925 0.44 10.75 -23.81
N THR A 926 1.07 11.92 -23.67
CA THR A 926 1.19 12.67 -22.41
C THR A 926 0.37 13.96 -22.42
N ASP A 927 0.16 14.57 -23.60
CA ASP A 927 -0.73 15.72 -23.77
C ASP A 927 -1.75 15.45 -24.87
N ALA A 928 -2.91 14.95 -24.47
CA ALA A 928 -4.01 14.59 -25.37
C ALA A 928 -4.50 15.75 -26.26
N MET A 929 -4.25 17.02 -25.91
CA MET A 929 -4.63 18.17 -26.74
C MET A 929 -3.84 18.23 -28.05
N GLU A 930 -2.69 17.55 -28.15
CA GLU A 930 -1.92 17.48 -29.38
C GLU A 930 -2.66 16.78 -30.54
N LEU A 931 -3.73 16.01 -30.26
CA LEU A 931 -4.59 15.45 -31.31
C LEU A 931 -5.16 16.51 -32.26
N GLU A 932 -5.27 17.78 -31.83
CA GLU A 932 -5.75 18.86 -32.70
C GLU A 932 -4.87 19.07 -33.94
N LYS A 933 -3.59 18.70 -33.89
CA LYS A 933 -2.66 18.75 -35.04
C LYS A 933 -3.12 17.89 -36.21
N LEU A 934 -3.99 16.89 -35.98
CA LEU A 934 -4.59 16.10 -37.06
C LEU A 934 -5.42 16.95 -38.03
N MET A 935 -5.90 18.13 -37.60
CA MET A 935 -6.62 19.06 -38.47
C MET A 935 -5.77 19.58 -39.64
N ASP A 936 -4.44 19.60 -39.52
CA ASP A 936 -3.56 20.01 -40.63
C ASP A 936 -3.64 19.05 -41.83
N PHE A 937 -4.19 17.85 -41.63
CA PHE A 937 -4.35 16.80 -42.62
C PHE A 937 -5.81 16.62 -43.09
N SER A 938 -6.73 17.53 -42.73
CA SER A 938 -8.16 17.33 -42.97
C SER A 938 -8.55 17.28 -44.45
N ASP A 939 -7.77 17.93 -45.31
CA ASP A 939 -7.98 17.96 -46.76
C ASP A 939 -7.15 16.89 -47.52
N GLU A 940 -6.36 16.09 -46.80
CA GLU A 940 -5.51 15.06 -47.41
C GLU A 940 -6.29 13.75 -47.64
N GLU A 941 -6.66 13.49 -48.89
CA GLU A 941 -7.43 12.30 -49.27
C GLU A 941 -6.74 10.98 -48.87
N SER A 942 -5.40 10.94 -48.89
CA SER A 942 -4.64 9.78 -48.41
C SER A 942 -4.85 9.49 -46.93
N VAL A 943 -4.99 10.55 -46.11
CA VAL A 943 -5.22 10.42 -44.67
C VAL A 943 -6.63 9.94 -44.39
N LEU A 944 -7.62 10.56 -45.06
CA LEU A 944 -9.02 10.17 -44.95
C LEU A 944 -9.24 8.71 -45.38
N ASN A 945 -8.65 8.30 -46.50
CA ASN A 945 -8.73 6.91 -46.97
C ASN A 945 -8.08 5.93 -45.97
N LYS A 946 -6.97 6.32 -45.32
CA LYS A 946 -6.32 5.45 -44.34
C LYS A 946 -7.17 5.28 -43.07
N LEU A 947 -7.87 6.33 -42.63
CA LEU A 947 -8.82 6.23 -41.51
C LEU A 947 -9.98 5.26 -41.82
N LEU A 948 -10.50 5.29 -43.04
CA LEU A 948 -11.52 4.35 -43.50
C LEU A 948 -11.00 2.90 -43.50
N GLU A 949 -9.77 2.68 -43.98
CA GLU A 949 -9.12 1.37 -43.96
C GLU A 949 -8.96 0.83 -42.52
N ILE A 950 -8.49 1.68 -41.59
CA ILE A 950 -8.34 1.32 -40.17
C ILE A 950 -9.69 0.95 -39.56
N LYS A 951 -10.74 1.75 -39.82
CA LYS A 951 -12.11 1.44 -39.38
C LYS A 951 -12.57 0.08 -39.92
N PHE A 952 -12.37 -0.18 -41.19
CA PHE A 952 -12.74 -1.46 -41.82
C PHE A 952 -11.99 -2.65 -41.19
N ASN A 953 -10.69 -2.52 -40.92
CA ASN A 953 -9.91 -3.55 -40.24
C ASN A 953 -10.43 -3.81 -38.81
N ASN A 954 -10.82 -2.77 -38.08
CA ASN A 954 -11.44 -2.94 -36.76
C ASN A 954 -12.80 -3.65 -36.84
N LYS A 955 -13.59 -3.41 -37.89
CA LYS A 955 -14.84 -4.14 -38.14
C LYS A 955 -14.61 -5.62 -38.44
N LEU A 956 -13.55 -5.95 -39.20
CA LEU A 956 -13.12 -7.35 -39.41
C LEU A 956 -12.70 -8.03 -38.11
N LYS A 957 -12.01 -7.31 -37.20
CA LYS A 957 -11.66 -7.81 -35.87
C LYS A 957 -12.92 -8.10 -35.05
N LEU A 958 -13.88 -7.17 -35.02
CA LEU A 958 -15.15 -7.37 -34.32
C LEU A 958 -15.95 -8.55 -34.90
N LYS A 959 -16.06 -8.65 -36.24
CA LYS A 959 -16.70 -9.79 -36.92
C LYS A 959 -16.07 -11.11 -36.49
N SER A 960 -14.74 -11.20 -36.56
CA SER A 960 -14.00 -12.41 -36.16
C SER A 960 -14.22 -12.73 -34.69
N TRP A 961 -14.18 -11.72 -33.82
CA TRP A 961 -14.40 -11.88 -32.39
C TRP A 961 -15.82 -12.39 -32.08
N LEU A 962 -16.86 -11.80 -32.69
CA LEU A 962 -18.24 -12.25 -32.51
C LEU A 962 -18.45 -13.67 -33.04
N LYS A 963 -17.82 -14.01 -34.17
CA LYS A 963 -17.89 -15.35 -34.75
C LYS A 963 -17.28 -16.40 -33.84
N ILE A 964 -16.11 -16.10 -33.26
CA ILE A 964 -15.38 -17.02 -32.37
C ILE A 964 -16.08 -17.15 -31.01
N ASN A 965 -16.51 -16.04 -30.41
CA ASN A 965 -16.97 -16.01 -29.02
C ASN A 965 -18.48 -16.24 -28.86
N GLN A 966 -19.29 -15.86 -29.85
CA GLN A 966 -20.76 -15.96 -29.78
C GLN A 966 -21.38 -16.67 -30.99
N GLY A 967 -20.59 -17.12 -31.96
CA GLY A 967 -21.09 -17.79 -33.18
C GLY A 967 -21.81 -16.86 -34.16
N ILE A 968 -21.89 -15.57 -33.85
CA ILE A 968 -22.62 -14.56 -34.62
C ILE A 968 -21.74 -14.09 -35.79
N ASP A 969 -22.28 -14.20 -37.01
CA ASP A 969 -21.63 -13.70 -38.21
C ASP A 969 -22.26 -12.38 -38.63
N ILE A 970 -21.46 -11.38 -38.99
CA ILE A 970 -21.95 -10.05 -39.42
C ILE A 970 -21.23 -9.62 -40.69
N ASP A 971 -21.84 -8.74 -41.49
CA ASP A 971 -21.24 -8.18 -42.70
C ASP A 971 -20.39 -6.96 -42.34
N GLU A 972 -19.07 -7.06 -42.49
CA GLU A 972 -18.10 -5.98 -42.29
C GLU A 972 -18.32 -4.77 -43.22
N ASN A 973 -19.06 -4.95 -44.33
CA ASN A 973 -19.39 -3.89 -45.28
C ASN A 973 -20.66 -3.12 -44.91
N SER A 974 -21.43 -3.57 -43.92
CA SER A 974 -22.62 -2.87 -43.43
C SER A 974 -22.26 -1.63 -42.61
N ILE A 975 -23.20 -0.75 -42.29
CA ILE A 975 -22.98 0.33 -41.30
C ILE A 975 -23.05 -0.28 -39.90
N PHE A 976 -22.01 -0.10 -39.06
CA PHE A 976 -22.03 -0.53 -37.66
C PHE A 976 -22.57 0.58 -36.77
N ASP A 977 -23.84 0.45 -36.45
CA ASP A 977 -24.61 1.36 -35.61
C ASP A 977 -24.72 0.77 -34.21
N ILE A 978 -24.06 1.39 -33.22
CA ILE A 978 -23.75 0.74 -31.95
C ILE A 978 -24.29 1.53 -30.75
N GLN A 979 -25.12 0.87 -29.94
CA GLN A 979 -25.61 1.36 -28.66
C GLN A 979 -25.16 0.46 -27.50
N ILE A 980 -24.05 0.82 -26.84
CA ILE A 980 -23.52 0.10 -25.66
C ILE A 980 -23.59 0.98 -24.41
N LYS A 981 -24.47 0.59 -23.49
CA LYS A 981 -24.70 1.25 -22.20
C LYS A 981 -25.63 0.38 -21.36
N ARG A 982 -25.66 0.58 -20.03
CA ARG A 982 -26.62 -0.12 -19.15
C ARG A 982 -28.05 0.00 -19.71
N LEU A 983 -28.87 -1.01 -19.48
CA LEU A 983 -30.24 -0.97 -19.96
C LEU A 983 -31.12 -0.19 -18.99
N HIS A 984 -31.77 0.86 -19.47
CA HIS A 984 -32.68 1.69 -18.70
C HIS A 984 -33.60 2.45 -19.64
N GLU A 985 -34.87 2.66 -19.28
CA GLU A 985 -35.83 3.34 -20.15
C GLU A 985 -35.36 4.75 -20.60
N TYR A 986 -34.74 5.57 -19.74
CA TYR A 986 -34.20 6.88 -20.15
C TYR A 986 -33.06 6.82 -21.15
N LYS A 987 -32.36 5.68 -21.28
CA LYS A 987 -31.30 5.47 -22.28
C LYS A 987 -31.84 5.08 -23.65
N ARG A 988 -33.15 4.81 -23.72
CA ARG A 988 -33.98 4.68 -24.92
C ARG A 988 -33.53 3.62 -25.92
N GLN A 989 -32.97 2.50 -25.45
CA GLN A 989 -32.78 1.31 -26.31
C GLN A 989 -34.11 0.86 -26.95
N GLN A 990 -35.25 1.06 -26.28
CA GLN A 990 -36.57 0.82 -26.86
C GLN A 990 -36.87 1.72 -28.06
N MET A 991 -36.42 2.99 -28.06
CA MET A 991 -36.60 3.89 -29.22
C MET A 991 -35.76 3.42 -30.42
N ASN A 992 -34.55 2.93 -30.17
CA ASN A 992 -33.71 2.30 -31.19
C ASN A 992 -34.37 1.00 -31.73
N ALA A 993 -34.94 0.17 -30.86
CA ALA A 993 -35.70 -1.02 -31.27
C ALA A 993 -36.96 -0.67 -32.10
N LEU A 994 -37.68 0.39 -31.77
CA LEU A 994 -38.81 0.89 -32.58
C LEU A 994 -38.34 1.33 -33.97
N TYR A 995 -37.15 1.95 -34.09
CA TYR A 995 -36.58 2.27 -35.39
C TYR A 995 -36.25 1.01 -36.18
N VAL A 996 -35.70 -0.02 -35.54
CA VAL A 996 -35.43 -1.31 -36.20
C VAL A 996 -36.72 -1.89 -36.80
N ILE A 997 -37.84 -1.81 -36.07
CA ILE A 997 -39.16 -2.21 -36.59
C ILE A 997 -39.59 -1.34 -37.78
N TYR A 998 -39.40 -0.01 -37.69
CA TYR A 998 -39.68 0.91 -38.79
C TYR A 998 -38.86 0.56 -40.05
N LYS A 999 -37.55 0.32 -39.90
CA LYS A 999 -36.66 -0.05 -41.00
C LYS A 999 -37.01 -1.42 -41.59
N TYR A 1000 -37.33 -2.40 -40.73
CA TYR A 1000 -37.86 -3.70 -41.15
C TYR A 1000 -39.08 -3.50 -42.06
N HIS A 1001 -40.05 -2.68 -41.64
CA HIS A 1001 -41.26 -2.41 -42.42
C HIS A 1001 -40.98 -1.72 -43.76
N GLU A 1002 -40.08 -0.73 -43.80
CA GLU A 1002 -39.70 -0.05 -45.04
C GLU A 1002 -39.05 -1.03 -46.04
N ILE A 1003 -38.21 -1.95 -45.56
CA ILE A 1003 -37.62 -3.02 -46.40
C ILE A 1003 -38.71 -3.93 -46.95
N LYS A 1004 -39.68 -4.38 -46.12
CA LYS A 1004 -40.83 -5.19 -46.57
C LYS A 1004 -41.75 -4.45 -47.56
N LYS A 1005 -41.73 -3.11 -47.56
CA LYS A 1005 -42.40 -2.26 -48.55
C LYS A 1005 -41.59 -2.08 -49.84
N GLY A 1006 -40.38 -2.63 -49.93
CA GLY A 1006 -39.48 -2.53 -51.07
C GLY A 1006 -38.55 -1.31 -51.05
N LYS A 1007 -38.51 -0.54 -49.96
CA LYS A 1007 -37.54 0.56 -49.79
C LYS A 1007 -36.28 0.02 -49.12
N LEU A 1008 -35.36 -0.44 -49.94
CA LEU A 1008 -34.11 -1.05 -49.49
C LEU A 1008 -33.08 0.03 -49.12
N PRO A 1009 -32.30 -0.16 -48.03
CA PRO A 1009 -31.18 0.72 -47.74
C PRO A 1009 -30.10 0.56 -48.82
N VAL A 1010 -29.38 1.64 -49.13
CA VAL A 1010 -28.30 1.63 -50.14
C VAL A 1010 -27.18 0.67 -49.73
N ARG A 1011 -26.87 0.65 -48.44
CA ARG A 1011 -25.88 -0.24 -47.82
C ARG A 1011 -26.51 -0.99 -46.65
N PRO A 1012 -26.15 -2.27 -46.42
CA PRO A 1012 -26.67 -3.01 -45.28
C PRO A 1012 -26.37 -2.30 -43.95
N ILE A 1013 -27.19 -2.55 -42.93
CA ILE A 1013 -27.07 -1.96 -41.60
C ILE A 1013 -26.96 -3.08 -40.57
N THR A 1014 -25.98 -2.99 -39.66
CA THR A 1014 -25.90 -3.85 -38.48
C THR A 1014 -26.06 -3.00 -37.22
N VAL A 1015 -27.21 -3.14 -36.55
CA VAL A 1015 -27.49 -2.48 -35.28
C VAL A 1015 -27.01 -3.37 -34.13
N ILE A 1016 -26.09 -2.87 -33.31
CA ILE A 1016 -25.45 -3.64 -32.24
C ILE A 1016 -25.80 -3.05 -30.89
N PHE A 1017 -26.40 -3.87 -30.03
CA PHE A 1017 -26.69 -3.57 -28.64
C PHE A 1017 -25.76 -4.36 -27.73
N SER A 1018 -25.42 -3.77 -26.58
CA SER A 1018 -24.84 -4.52 -25.47
C SER A 1018 -25.14 -3.80 -24.17
N ALA A 1019 -25.88 -4.46 -23.28
CA ALA A 1019 -26.43 -3.84 -22.09
C ALA A 1019 -26.84 -4.90 -21.06
N LYS A 1020 -26.61 -4.61 -19.77
CA LYS A 1020 -27.17 -5.37 -18.64
C LYS A 1020 -28.37 -4.61 -18.07
N ALA A 1021 -29.47 -5.31 -17.79
CA ALA A 1021 -30.58 -4.79 -17.01
C ALA A 1021 -30.41 -5.19 -15.54
N ALA A 1022 -30.77 -4.32 -14.58
CA ALA A 1022 -30.79 -4.71 -13.17
C ALA A 1022 -31.81 -5.85 -12.96
N PRO A 1023 -31.56 -6.82 -12.06
CA PRO A 1023 -32.42 -8.00 -11.92
C PRO A 1023 -33.89 -7.65 -11.62
N ALA A 1024 -34.12 -6.66 -10.75
CA ALA A 1024 -35.43 -6.19 -10.37
C ALA A 1024 -36.13 -5.31 -11.42
N TYR A 1025 -35.41 -4.85 -12.47
CA TYR A 1025 -35.96 -3.91 -13.45
C TYR A 1025 -36.67 -4.64 -14.60
N ILE A 1026 -37.92 -5.04 -14.35
CA ILE A 1026 -38.73 -5.84 -15.27
C ILE A 1026 -38.87 -5.21 -16.67
N ILE A 1027 -39.22 -3.92 -16.79
CA ILE A 1027 -39.38 -3.26 -18.09
C ILE A 1027 -38.06 -3.22 -18.87
N ALA A 1028 -36.92 -3.04 -18.19
CA ALA A 1028 -35.62 -3.16 -18.84
C ALA A 1028 -35.41 -4.59 -19.39
N LYS A 1029 -35.68 -5.63 -18.60
CA LYS A 1029 -35.61 -7.01 -19.09
C LYS A 1029 -36.55 -7.26 -20.29
N ASP A 1030 -37.74 -6.65 -20.30
CA ASP A 1030 -38.67 -6.73 -21.42
C ASP A 1030 -38.13 -6.05 -22.71
N ILE A 1031 -37.37 -4.95 -22.58
CA ILE A 1031 -36.71 -4.30 -23.72
C ILE A 1031 -35.60 -5.19 -24.29
N ILE A 1032 -34.81 -5.85 -23.44
CA ILE A 1032 -33.83 -6.88 -23.90
C ILE A 1032 -34.57 -7.99 -24.65
N HIS A 1033 -35.69 -8.46 -24.10
CA HIS A 1033 -36.50 -9.49 -24.72
C HIS A 1033 -37.00 -9.09 -26.11
N LEU A 1034 -37.51 -7.86 -26.26
CA LEU A 1034 -37.91 -7.30 -27.56
C LEU A 1034 -36.74 -7.33 -28.55
N ILE A 1035 -35.56 -6.86 -28.15
CA ILE A 1035 -34.36 -6.80 -29.01
C ILE A 1035 -33.95 -8.21 -29.47
N LEU A 1036 -33.96 -9.19 -28.57
CA LEU A 1036 -33.63 -10.59 -28.89
C LEU A 1036 -34.67 -11.23 -29.82
N CYS A 1037 -35.96 -10.96 -29.61
CA CYS A 1037 -37.00 -11.43 -30.53
C CYS A 1037 -36.88 -10.82 -31.92
N LEU A 1038 -36.57 -9.51 -32.00
CA LEU A 1038 -36.28 -8.84 -33.28
C LEU A 1038 -35.04 -9.42 -33.96
N GLN A 1039 -34.02 -9.81 -33.18
CA GLN A 1039 -32.84 -10.52 -33.68
C GLN A 1039 -33.19 -11.83 -34.34
N GLU A 1040 -33.96 -12.67 -33.66
CA GLU A 1040 -34.39 -13.94 -34.22
C GLU A 1040 -35.26 -13.75 -35.47
N LEU A 1041 -36.22 -12.83 -35.43
CA LEU A 1041 -37.09 -12.51 -36.56
C LEU A 1041 -36.28 -12.08 -37.80
N ILE A 1042 -35.40 -11.09 -37.64
CA ILE A 1042 -34.63 -10.51 -38.75
C ILE A 1042 -33.66 -11.53 -39.33
N ASN A 1043 -32.98 -12.32 -38.48
CA ASN A 1043 -32.04 -13.35 -38.93
C ASN A 1043 -32.73 -14.45 -39.76
N ASN A 1044 -34.01 -14.73 -39.49
CA ASN A 1044 -34.79 -15.74 -40.18
C ASN A 1044 -35.56 -15.22 -41.40
N ASP A 1045 -35.67 -13.90 -41.58
CA ASP A 1045 -36.32 -13.29 -42.75
C ASP A 1045 -35.30 -13.11 -43.90
N THR A 1046 -35.40 -13.95 -44.93
CA THR A 1046 -34.49 -13.93 -46.09
C THR A 1046 -34.65 -12.70 -46.99
N GLU A 1047 -35.76 -11.97 -46.87
CA GLU A 1047 -35.97 -10.70 -47.58
C GLU A 1047 -35.24 -9.54 -46.89
N VAL A 1048 -35.10 -9.60 -45.55
CA VAL A 1048 -34.58 -8.49 -44.74
C VAL A 1048 -33.13 -8.68 -44.31
N SER A 1049 -32.73 -9.90 -43.94
CA SER A 1049 -31.38 -10.23 -43.44
C SER A 1049 -30.20 -9.77 -44.32
N PRO A 1050 -30.30 -9.65 -45.67
CA PRO A 1050 -29.21 -9.08 -46.47
C PRO A 1050 -28.99 -7.57 -46.26
N TYR A 1051 -29.98 -6.86 -45.72
CA TYR A 1051 -30.01 -5.39 -45.63
C TYR A 1051 -30.01 -4.87 -44.20
N LEU A 1052 -30.57 -5.64 -43.26
CA LEU A 1052 -30.65 -5.26 -41.86
C LEU A 1052 -30.30 -6.46 -40.99
N LYS A 1053 -29.44 -6.22 -40.01
CA LYS A 1053 -29.08 -7.18 -38.97
C LYS A 1053 -29.10 -6.50 -37.62
N ILE A 1054 -29.44 -7.26 -36.59
CA ILE A 1054 -29.38 -6.82 -35.21
C ILE A 1054 -28.56 -7.83 -34.40
N VAL A 1055 -27.75 -7.33 -33.48
CA VAL A 1055 -26.88 -8.14 -32.62
C VAL A 1055 -26.97 -7.63 -31.19
N MET A 1056 -27.44 -8.47 -30.27
CA MET A 1056 -27.36 -8.24 -28.83
C MET A 1056 -26.15 -8.99 -28.28
N VAL A 1057 -25.05 -8.28 -28.05
CA VAL A 1057 -23.82 -8.87 -27.51
C VAL A 1057 -24.00 -9.16 -26.03
N GLU A 1058 -23.90 -10.45 -25.69
CA GLU A 1058 -24.05 -10.96 -24.32
C GLU A 1058 -22.96 -10.45 -23.36
N ASP A 1059 -23.37 -10.09 -22.14
CA ASP A 1059 -22.52 -9.85 -20.97
C ASP A 1059 -21.53 -8.69 -21.13
N TYR A 1060 -22.04 -7.51 -21.51
CA TYR A 1060 -21.23 -6.31 -21.66
C TYR A 1060 -20.24 -6.10 -20.50
N ASN A 1061 -18.97 -5.86 -20.84
CA ASN A 1061 -17.87 -5.57 -19.92
C ASN A 1061 -16.80 -4.71 -20.61
N VAL A 1062 -15.66 -4.44 -19.94
CA VAL A 1062 -14.61 -3.59 -20.50
C VAL A 1062 -13.96 -4.24 -21.72
N SER A 1063 -13.62 -5.53 -21.64
CA SER A 1063 -12.98 -6.26 -22.74
C SER A 1063 -13.84 -6.24 -24.02
N LYS A 1064 -15.16 -6.39 -23.90
CA LYS A 1064 -16.09 -6.29 -25.04
C LYS A 1064 -16.16 -4.89 -25.60
N ALA A 1065 -16.16 -3.88 -24.74
CA ALA A 1065 -16.13 -2.48 -25.16
C ALA A 1065 -14.86 -2.14 -25.98
N GLU A 1066 -13.71 -2.70 -25.59
CA GLU A 1066 -12.42 -2.51 -26.30
C GLU A 1066 -12.43 -3.04 -27.74
N VAL A 1067 -13.32 -3.98 -28.08
CA VAL A 1067 -13.50 -4.47 -29.47
C VAL A 1067 -14.66 -3.78 -30.19
N LEU A 1068 -15.74 -3.45 -29.47
CA LEU A 1068 -16.94 -2.81 -30.05
C LEU A 1068 -16.70 -1.35 -30.45
N ILE A 1069 -15.99 -0.59 -29.60
CA ILE A 1069 -15.80 0.86 -29.78
C ILE A 1069 -14.97 1.18 -31.03
N PRO A 1070 -13.80 0.55 -31.27
CA PRO A 1070 -12.98 0.85 -32.45
C PRO A 1070 -13.68 0.53 -33.79
N ALA A 1071 -14.62 -0.41 -33.79
CA ALA A 1071 -15.35 -0.87 -34.98
C ALA A 1071 -16.60 -0.04 -35.32
N CYS A 1072 -17.02 0.87 -34.43
CA CYS A 1072 -18.26 1.62 -34.57
C CYS A 1072 -18.18 2.69 -35.67
N ASP A 1073 -19.22 2.77 -36.51
CA ASP A 1073 -19.42 3.85 -37.46
C ASP A 1073 -20.29 4.96 -36.84
N ILE A 1074 -21.46 4.58 -36.31
CA ILE A 1074 -22.43 5.48 -35.68
C ILE A 1074 -22.59 5.13 -34.20
N SER A 1075 -22.36 6.12 -33.34
CA SER A 1075 -22.48 5.98 -31.89
C SER A 1075 -23.82 6.49 -31.39
N GLU A 1076 -24.65 5.58 -30.87
CA GLU A 1076 -26.01 5.91 -30.38
C GLU A 1076 -25.97 6.48 -28.95
N GLN A 1077 -26.22 7.79 -28.85
CA GLN A 1077 -26.21 8.57 -27.61
C GLN A 1077 -27.56 9.25 -27.37
N ILE A 1078 -28.60 8.43 -27.41
CA ILE A 1078 -30.00 8.83 -27.56
C ILE A 1078 -30.78 8.93 -26.26
N SER A 1079 -30.13 9.22 -25.13
CA SER A 1079 -30.84 9.34 -23.85
C SER A 1079 -31.84 10.51 -23.90
N LEU A 1080 -32.93 10.46 -23.13
CA LEU A 1080 -33.85 11.59 -23.06
C LEU A 1080 -33.08 12.83 -22.55
N ALA A 1081 -33.24 13.98 -23.20
CA ALA A 1081 -32.60 15.20 -22.73
C ALA A 1081 -32.98 15.51 -21.27
N SER A 1082 -32.08 16.09 -20.48
CA SER A 1082 -32.18 16.28 -19.01
C SER A 1082 -31.94 15.03 -18.15
N LYS A 1083 -31.50 13.90 -18.71
CA LYS A 1083 -31.39 12.63 -17.95
C LYS A 1083 -29.98 12.01 -17.97
N GLU A 1084 -29.12 12.36 -18.93
CA GLU A 1084 -27.72 11.95 -18.95
C GLU A 1084 -26.81 13.02 -18.34
N ALA A 1085 -26.25 12.76 -17.16
CA ALA A 1085 -25.38 13.75 -16.49
C ALA A 1085 -24.09 14.08 -17.28
N SER A 1086 -23.58 13.13 -18.07
CA SER A 1086 -22.38 13.30 -18.89
C SER A 1086 -22.31 12.18 -19.95
N GLY A 1087 -22.02 10.96 -19.50
CA GLY A 1087 -21.71 9.84 -20.40
C GLY A 1087 -20.23 9.83 -20.80
N THR A 1088 -19.56 8.69 -20.64
CA THR A 1088 -18.16 8.50 -21.08
C THR A 1088 -18.06 7.56 -22.28
N GLY A 1089 -19.15 6.91 -22.68
CA GLY A 1089 -19.18 6.02 -23.85
C GLY A 1089 -19.00 6.81 -25.15
N ASN A 1090 -19.75 7.90 -25.29
CA ASN A 1090 -19.64 8.88 -26.36
C ASN A 1090 -18.20 9.38 -26.57
N MET A 1091 -17.47 9.71 -25.49
CA MET A 1091 -16.07 10.15 -25.55
C MET A 1091 -15.16 9.08 -26.17
N LYS A 1092 -15.38 7.80 -25.84
CA LYS A 1092 -14.57 6.68 -26.38
C LYS A 1092 -14.84 6.47 -27.87
N PHE A 1093 -16.12 6.58 -28.27
CA PHE A 1093 -16.52 6.48 -29.67
C PHE A 1093 -15.97 7.63 -30.50
N MET A 1094 -16.07 8.86 -30.01
CA MET A 1094 -15.49 10.06 -30.61
C MET A 1094 -13.98 9.89 -30.85
N LEU A 1095 -13.24 9.46 -29.83
CA LEU A 1095 -11.79 9.21 -29.89
C LEU A 1095 -11.41 8.15 -30.93
N ASN A 1096 -12.29 7.19 -31.20
CA ASN A 1096 -12.09 6.11 -32.15
C ASN A 1096 -12.72 6.40 -33.53
N GLY A 1097 -13.10 7.64 -33.81
CA GLY A 1097 -13.62 8.07 -35.11
C GLY A 1097 -14.99 7.49 -35.44
N ALA A 1098 -15.86 7.29 -34.46
CA ALA A 1098 -17.28 7.09 -34.71
C ALA A 1098 -18.01 8.44 -34.66
N VAL A 1099 -19.00 8.63 -35.53
CA VAL A 1099 -19.81 9.87 -35.54
C VAL A 1099 -21.02 9.67 -34.62
N THR A 1100 -21.27 10.65 -33.75
CA THR A 1100 -22.34 10.55 -32.76
C THR A 1100 -23.70 10.85 -33.38
N LEU A 1101 -24.68 10.01 -33.07
CA LEU A 1101 -26.11 10.27 -33.26
C LEU A 1101 -26.75 10.35 -31.87
N GLY A 1102 -27.28 11.51 -31.48
CA GLY A 1102 -27.72 11.69 -30.10
C GLY A 1102 -28.58 12.92 -29.85
N THR A 1103 -29.07 13.02 -28.62
CA THR A 1103 -29.73 14.23 -28.12
C THR A 1103 -28.71 15.26 -27.65
N LEU A 1104 -29.15 16.52 -27.56
CA LEU A 1104 -28.37 17.61 -26.96
C LEU A 1104 -28.43 17.51 -25.42
N ASP A 1105 -27.77 16.48 -24.87
CA ASP A 1105 -27.75 16.17 -23.44
C ASP A 1105 -26.38 15.62 -22.99
N GLY A 1106 -26.07 15.77 -21.69
CA GLY A 1106 -24.80 15.34 -21.12
C GLY A 1106 -23.59 15.86 -21.91
N ALA A 1107 -22.59 15.00 -22.10
CA ALA A 1107 -21.37 15.33 -22.82
C ALA A 1107 -21.55 15.46 -24.34
N ASN A 1108 -22.72 15.15 -24.90
CA ASN A 1108 -22.98 15.42 -26.32
C ASN A 1108 -22.99 16.93 -26.61
N VAL A 1109 -23.33 17.75 -25.60
CA VAL A 1109 -23.26 19.21 -25.69
C VAL A 1109 -21.82 19.63 -25.91
N GLU A 1110 -20.89 19.26 -25.01
CA GLU A 1110 -19.48 19.58 -25.17
C GLU A 1110 -18.89 18.98 -26.47
N ILE A 1111 -19.30 17.76 -26.88
CA ILE A 1111 -18.86 17.18 -28.16
C ILE A 1111 -19.31 18.08 -29.32
N SER A 1112 -20.59 18.49 -29.35
CA SER A 1112 -21.14 19.33 -30.42
C SER A 1112 -20.48 20.70 -30.53
N GLU A 1113 -20.12 21.32 -29.40
CA GLU A 1113 -19.39 22.59 -29.35
C GLU A 1113 -17.98 22.45 -29.95
N LEU A 1114 -17.31 21.32 -29.69
CA LEU A 1114 -15.95 21.07 -30.15
C LEU A 1114 -15.89 20.69 -31.64
N VAL A 1115 -16.77 19.79 -32.08
CA VAL A 1115 -16.74 19.27 -33.47
C VAL A 1115 -17.56 20.11 -34.44
N ARG A 1116 -18.45 20.98 -33.93
CA ARG A 1116 -19.46 21.75 -34.67
C ARG A 1116 -20.58 20.86 -35.25
N GLU A 1117 -21.74 21.46 -35.46
CA GLU A 1117 -22.98 20.77 -35.83
C GLU A 1117 -22.87 19.91 -37.12
N ASP A 1118 -22.00 20.26 -38.07
CA ASP A 1118 -21.84 19.49 -39.32
C ASP A 1118 -21.21 18.09 -39.11
N ASN A 1119 -20.55 17.87 -37.96
CA ASN A 1119 -19.76 16.67 -37.66
C ASN A 1119 -20.39 15.80 -36.55
N ILE A 1120 -21.66 16.05 -36.20
CA ILE A 1120 -22.46 15.29 -35.24
C ILE A 1120 -23.94 15.31 -35.68
N TYR A 1121 -24.69 14.25 -35.39
CA TYR A 1121 -26.12 14.19 -35.73
C TYR A 1121 -26.98 14.37 -34.47
N LEU A 1122 -27.52 15.57 -34.30
CA LEU A 1122 -28.38 15.92 -33.17
C LEU A 1122 -29.87 15.86 -33.55
N PHE A 1123 -30.72 15.43 -32.62
CA PHE A 1123 -32.18 15.38 -32.78
C PHE A 1123 -32.91 15.55 -31.44
N GLY A 1124 -34.23 15.69 -31.54
CA GLY A 1124 -35.14 15.66 -30.40
C GLY A 1124 -35.27 16.99 -29.66
N GLU A 1125 -36.07 16.98 -28.61
CA GLU A 1125 -36.29 18.16 -27.78
C GLU A 1125 -35.11 18.49 -26.86
N THR A 1126 -35.00 19.78 -26.51
CA THR A 1126 -33.97 20.27 -25.58
C THR A 1126 -34.28 19.90 -24.14
N SER A 1127 -33.26 19.94 -23.26
CA SER A 1127 -33.42 19.69 -21.83
C SER A 1127 -34.53 20.54 -21.20
N ASP A 1128 -34.60 21.83 -21.52
CA ASP A 1128 -35.60 22.76 -20.98
C ASP A 1128 -37.03 22.37 -21.38
N GLN A 1129 -37.23 21.96 -22.63
CA GLN A 1129 -38.55 21.52 -23.12
C GLN A 1129 -39.00 20.22 -22.45
N VAL A 1130 -38.09 19.26 -22.27
CA VAL A 1130 -38.39 18.01 -21.57
C VAL A 1130 -38.73 18.27 -20.10
N ILE A 1131 -38.00 19.15 -19.41
CA ILE A 1131 -38.29 19.55 -18.04
C ILE A 1131 -39.67 20.21 -17.96
N GLU A 1132 -39.97 21.12 -18.88
CA GLU A 1132 -41.28 21.79 -18.97
C GLU A 1132 -42.43 20.80 -19.18
N HIS A 1133 -42.22 19.72 -19.95
CA HIS A 1133 -43.18 18.63 -20.11
C HIS A 1133 -43.45 17.86 -18.81
N TYR A 1134 -42.41 17.61 -17.98
CA TYR A 1134 -42.59 17.01 -16.67
C TYR A 1134 -43.33 17.94 -15.70
N GLU A 1135 -42.97 19.23 -15.67
CA GLU A 1135 -43.61 20.23 -14.79
C GLU A 1135 -45.09 20.44 -15.11
N LYS A 1136 -45.45 20.42 -16.39
CA LYS A 1136 -46.84 20.60 -16.85
C LYS A 1136 -47.67 19.33 -16.80
N GLU A 1137 -47.02 18.17 -16.65
CA GLU A 1137 -47.65 16.84 -16.77
C GLU A 1137 -48.49 16.69 -18.06
N ASP A 1138 -48.04 17.28 -19.18
CA ASP A 1138 -48.83 17.39 -20.41
C ASP A 1138 -48.49 16.35 -21.50
N TYR A 1139 -47.41 15.59 -21.32
CA TYR A 1139 -47.02 14.49 -22.20
C TYR A 1139 -48.00 13.31 -22.10
N ILE A 1140 -48.57 12.91 -23.24
CA ILE A 1140 -49.48 11.76 -23.35
C ILE A 1140 -49.08 10.92 -24.56
N SER A 1141 -48.32 9.84 -24.34
CA SER A 1141 -47.76 8.98 -25.39
C SER A 1141 -48.82 8.43 -26.36
N LYS A 1142 -50.01 8.09 -25.84
CA LYS A 1142 -51.16 7.63 -26.65
C LYS A 1142 -51.57 8.62 -27.74
N LYS A 1143 -51.37 9.93 -27.55
CA LYS A 1143 -51.65 10.93 -28.60
C LYS A 1143 -50.69 10.80 -29.78
N TYR A 1144 -49.41 10.52 -29.52
CA TYR A 1144 -48.41 10.29 -30.56
C TYR A 1144 -48.74 9.02 -31.35
N TYR A 1145 -49.10 7.95 -30.64
CA TYR A 1145 -49.59 6.70 -31.26
C TYR A 1145 -50.84 6.89 -32.13
N GLN A 1146 -51.79 7.73 -31.72
CA GLN A 1146 -53.02 7.97 -32.49
C GLN A 1146 -52.81 8.89 -33.70
N LYS A 1147 -51.78 9.75 -33.66
CA LYS A 1147 -51.55 10.80 -34.65
C LYS A 1147 -50.66 10.36 -35.81
N ASP A 1148 -49.75 9.43 -35.59
CA ASP A 1148 -48.74 9.03 -36.59
C ASP A 1148 -48.82 7.52 -36.92
N GLU A 1149 -48.95 7.21 -38.21
CA GLU A 1149 -49.12 5.82 -38.69
C GLU A 1149 -47.85 4.97 -38.49
N ASP A 1150 -46.65 5.55 -38.53
CA ASP A 1150 -45.41 4.81 -38.32
C ASP A 1150 -45.21 4.47 -36.84
N ILE A 1151 -45.53 5.40 -35.94
CA ILE A 1151 -45.56 5.13 -34.49
C ILE A 1151 -46.59 4.05 -34.18
N LYS A 1152 -47.78 4.16 -34.77
CA LYS A 1152 -48.83 3.16 -34.60
C LYS A 1152 -48.38 1.78 -35.05
N TYR A 1153 -47.81 1.69 -36.25
CA TYR A 1153 -47.32 0.43 -36.80
C TYR A 1153 -46.22 -0.18 -35.93
N THR A 1154 -45.21 0.59 -35.56
CA THR A 1154 -44.06 0.09 -34.81
C THR A 1154 -44.46 -0.46 -33.44
N LEU A 1155 -45.39 0.21 -32.75
CA LEU A 1155 -45.94 -0.28 -31.49
C LEU A 1155 -46.86 -1.50 -31.66
N ASP A 1156 -47.79 -1.47 -32.62
CA ASP A 1156 -48.68 -2.62 -32.88
C ASP A 1156 -47.88 -3.87 -33.31
N PHE A 1157 -46.72 -3.68 -33.96
CA PHE A 1157 -45.84 -4.78 -34.38
C PHE A 1157 -45.26 -5.57 -33.20
N ILE A 1158 -44.99 -4.92 -32.05
CA ILE A 1158 -44.47 -5.59 -30.83
C ILE A 1158 -45.40 -6.73 -30.39
N ILE A 1159 -46.71 -6.56 -30.59
CA ILE A 1159 -47.75 -7.53 -30.23
C ILE A 1159 -48.36 -8.24 -31.46
N SER A 1160 -47.66 -8.22 -32.59
CA SER A 1160 -48.09 -8.95 -33.79
C SER A 1160 -47.96 -10.47 -33.59
N ASP A 1161 -48.74 -11.25 -34.35
CA ASP A 1161 -48.65 -12.73 -34.32
C ASP A 1161 -47.23 -13.24 -34.56
N GLN A 1162 -46.44 -12.52 -35.37
CA GLN A 1162 -45.04 -12.87 -35.65
C GLN A 1162 -44.18 -12.73 -34.39
N MET A 1163 -44.24 -11.58 -33.73
CA MET A 1163 -43.45 -11.33 -32.52
C MET A 1163 -43.91 -12.21 -31.36
N LEU A 1164 -45.22 -12.42 -31.21
CA LEU A 1164 -45.80 -13.32 -30.20
C LEU A 1164 -45.47 -14.80 -30.45
N SER A 1165 -45.15 -15.20 -31.69
CA SER A 1165 -44.71 -16.57 -31.98
C SER A 1165 -43.26 -16.85 -31.55
N ILE A 1166 -42.44 -15.79 -31.43
CA ILE A 1166 -41.01 -15.85 -31.07
C ILE A 1166 -40.81 -15.56 -29.57
N GLY A 1167 -41.49 -14.54 -29.06
CA GLY A 1167 -41.33 -14.05 -27.69
C GLY A 1167 -42.37 -14.56 -26.71
N LYS A 1168 -42.23 -14.15 -25.46
CA LYS A 1168 -43.18 -14.38 -24.36
C LYS A 1168 -44.25 -13.30 -24.43
N GLU A 1169 -45.52 -13.70 -24.58
CA GLU A 1169 -46.66 -12.78 -24.67
C GLU A 1169 -46.69 -11.77 -23.51
N GLU A 1170 -46.45 -12.22 -22.29
CA GLU A 1170 -46.48 -11.38 -21.09
C GLU A 1170 -45.50 -10.19 -21.19
N ASN A 1171 -44.24 -10.45 -21.56
CA ASN A 1171 -43.19 -9.45 -21.66
C ASN A 1171 -43.49 -8.42 -22.77
N LEU A 1172 -43.84 -8.91 -23.97
CA LEU A 1172 -44.12 -8.05 -25.13
C LEU A 1172 -45.38 -7.18 -24.90
N VAL A 1173 -46.45 -7.77 -24.36
CA VAL A 1173 -47.69 -7.04 -24.07
C VAL A 1173 -47.49 -6.03 -22.93
N ARG A 1174 -46.71 -6.37 -21.91
CA ARG A 1174 -46.38 -5.43 -20.81
C ARG A 1174 -45.59 -4.23 -21.34
N LEU A 1175 -44.52 -4.46 -22.12
CA LEU A 1175 -43.74 -3.38 -22.72
C LEU A 1175 -44.56 -2.52 -23.67
N TYR A 1176 -45.38 -3.13 -24.53
CA TYR A 1176 -46.32 -2.41 -25.40
C TYR A 1176 -47.23 -1.48 -24.61
N LYS A 1177 -47.83 -1.99 -23.52
CA LYS A 1177 -48.72 -1.19 -22.66
C LYS A 1177 -47.98 -0.10 -21.91
N GLU A 1178 -46.74 -0.34 -21.48
CA GLU A 1178 -45.89 0.66 -20.82
C GLU A 1178 -45.65 1.84 -21.77
N ILE A 1179 -45.20 1.58 -23.00
CA ILE A 1179 -44.94 2.64 -23.98
C ILE A 1179 -46.26 3.33 -24.42
N LEU A 1180 -47.34 2.58 -24.63
CA LEU A 1180 -48.59 3.15 -25.11
C LEU A 1180 -49.31 4.03 -24.07
N ASN A 1181 -49.24 3.66 -22.79
CA ASN A 1181 -50.06 4.31 -21.76
C ASN A 1181 -49.26 5.20 -20.80
N LYS A 1182 -47.94 4.97 -20.65
CA LYS A 1182 -47.09 5.68 -19.70
C LYS A 1182 -45.92 6.36 -20.39
N ASP A 1183 -45.00 5.59 -20.99
CA ASP A 1183 -43.77 6.06 -21.65
C ASP A 1183 -43.12 7.23 -20.90
N TRP A 1184 -42.82 7.00 -19.63
CA TRP A 1184 -42.37 8.05 -18.71
C TRP A 1184 -41.15 8.82 -19.25
N PHE A 1185 -40.30 8.15 -20.02
CA PHE A 1185 -39.10 8.74 -20.62
C PHE A 1185 -39.28 9.13 -22.10
N MET A 1186 -40.51 9.41 -22.50
CA MET A 1186 -40.87 10.14 -23.72
C MET A 1186 -40.20 9.57 -24.99
N SER A 1187 -40.21 8.25 -25.13
CA SER A 1187 -39.64 7.57 -26.30
C SER A 1187 -40.37 7.96 -27.59
N LEU A 1188 -41.70 8.17 -27.53
CA LEU A 1188 -42.49 8.54 -28.70
C LEU A 1188 -42.42 10.04 -29.06
N LEU A 1189 -41.96 10.88 -28.12
CA LEU A 1189 -41.78 12.32 -28.33
C LEU A 1189 -40.80 12.59 -29.47
N ASP A 1190 -39.61 11.99 -29.38
CA ASP A 1190 -38.51 12.24 -30.31
C ASP A 1190 -38.47 11.25 -31.50
N PHE A 1191 -39.31 10.21 -31.51
CA PHE A 1191 -39.16 9.08 -32.43
C PHE A 1191 -39.10 9.47 -33.91
N LYS A 1192 -39.96 10.39 -34.36
CA LYS A 1192 -39.98 10.82 -35.77
C LYS A 1192 -38.74 11.62 -36.16
N ASP A 1193 -38.26 12.44 -35.24
CA ASP A 1193 -37.06 13.24 -35.49
C ASP A 1193 -35.81 12.35 -35.47
N TYR A 1194 -35.77 11.40 -34.54
CA TYR A 1194 -34.76 10.33 -34.50
C TYR A 1194 -34.71 9.55 -35.82
N VAL A 1195 -35.85 9.08 -36.34
CA VAL A 1195 -35.92 8.40 -37.65
C VAL A 1195 -35.34 9.30 -38.75
N ARG A 1196 -35.79 10.56 -38.83
CA ARG A 1196 -35.33 11.51 -39.86
C ARG A 1196 -33.82 11.70 -39.84
N VAL A 1197 -33.25 11.96 -38.66
CA VAL A 1197 -31.81 12.25 -38.51
C VAL A 1197 -30.96 10.99 -38.68
N ARG A 1198 -31.45 9.82 -38.25
CA ARG A 1198 -30.77 8.54 -38.47
C ARG A 1198 -30.70 8.16 -39.96
N GLU A 1199 -31.79 8.33 -40.70
CA GLU A 1199 -31.78 8.14 -42.17
C GLU A 1199 -30.84 9.12 -42.86
N MET A 1200 -30.75 10.37 -42.38
CA MET A 1200 -29.78 11.34 -42.88
C MET A 1200 -28.34 10.85 -42.66
N ALA A 1201 -28.01 10.37 -41.46
CA ALA A 1201 -26.69 9.82 -41.16
C ALA A 1201 -26.34 8.62 -42.06
N TYR A 1202 -27.28 7.73 -42.33
CA TYR A 1202 -27.08 6.60 -43.26
C TYR A 1202 -26.84 7.05 -44.70
N ASN A 1203 -27.54 8.08 -45.17
CA ASN A 1203 -27.31 8.64 -46.50
C ASN A 1203 -25.95 9.35 -46.61
N ASP A 1204 -25.58 10.13 -45.59
CA ASP A 1204 -24.27 10.80 -45.54
C ASP A 1204 -23.10 9.82 -45.47
N TYR A 1205 -23.32 8.62 -44.91
CA TYR A 1205 -22.30 7.55 -44.86
C TYR A 1205 -21.87 7.09 -46.25
N GLU A 1206 -22.69 7.29 -47.30
CA GLU A 1206 -22.38 6.93 -48.69
C GLU A 1206 -21.28 7.81 -49.31
N ASP A 1207 -21.17 9.08 -48.90
CA ASP A 1207 -20.00 9.91 -49.22
C ASP A 1207 -18.87 9.58 -48.24
N ARG A 1208 -18.03 8.62 -48.64
CA ARG A 1208 -16.96 8.08 -47.79
C ARG A 1208 -15.92 9.12 -47.38
N LEU A 1209 -15.57 10.07 -48.24
CA LEU A 1209 -14.56 11.07 -47.93
C LEU A 1209 -15.12 12.14 -46.99
N SER A 1210 -16.35 12.61 -47.23
CA SER A 1210 -17.04 13.49 -46.30
C SER A 1210 -17.22 12.83 -44.92
N TRP A 1211 -17.59 11.53 -44.89
CA TRP A 1211 -17.67 10.78 -43.64
C TRP A 1211 -16.32 10.68 -42.92
N ALA A 1212 -15.24 10.35 -43.65
CA ALA A 1212 -13.90 10.27 -43.09
C ALA A 1212 -13.42 11.62 -42.53
N TYR A 1213 -13.79 12.73 -43.17
CA TYR A 1213 -13.54 14.07 -42.64
C TYR A 1213 -14.25 14.26 -41.28
N LYS A 1214 -15.53 13.89 -41.16
CA LYS A 1214 -16.25 13.91 -39.87
C LYS A 1214 -15.54 13.07 -38.81
N MET A 1215 -15.03 11.89 -39.19
CA MET A 1215 -14.24 11.03 -38.29
C MET A 1215 -12.96 11.73 -37.81
N LEU A 1216 -12.19 12.34 -38.72
CA LEU A 1216 -10.95 13.05 -38.40
C LEU A 1216 -11.20 14.22 -37.45
N VAL A 1217 -12.25 15.00 -37.68
CA VAL A 1217 -12.64 16.12 -36.80
C VAL A 1217 -12.99 15.61 -35.39
N ASN A 1218 -13.74 14.51 -35.30
CA ASN A 1218 -14.07 13.92 -33.99
C ASN A 1218 -12.81 13.45 -33.25
N ILE A 1219 -11.89 12.76 -33.93
CA ILE A 1219 -10.63 12.28 -33.31
C ILE A 1219 -9.77 13.47 -32.87
N SER A 1220 -9.60 14.49 -33.73
CA SER A 1220 -8.72 15.62 -33.45
C SER A 1220 -9.17 16.46 -32.26
N LYS A 1221 -10.48 16.51 -32.00
CA LYS A 1221 -11.08 17.24 -30.89
C LYS A 1221 -11.29 16.40 -29.62
N ALA A 1222 -11.05 15.09 -29.69
CA ALA A 1222 -11.28 14.21 -28.55
C ALA A 1222 -10.31 14.45 -27.38
N GLY A 1223 -9.17 15.13 -27.61
CA GLY A 1223 -8.16 15.46 -26.60
C GLY A 1223 -8.72 16.13 -25.34
N TYR A 1224 -9.77 16.95 -25.50
CA TYR A 1224 -10.48 17.60 -24.39
C TYR A 1224 -11.02 16.59 -23.37
N PHE A 1225 -11.41 15.39 -23.81
CA PHE A 1225 -12.01 14.34 -22.98
C PHE A 1225 -11.00 13.36 -22.39
N SER A 1226 -9.70 13.69 -22.39
CA SER A 1226 -8.73 12.94 -21.59
C SER A 1226 -9.03 13.07 -20.09
N SER A 1227 -9.00 11.95 -19.38
CA SER A 1227 -9.12 11.96 -17.92
C SER A 1227 -7.94 12.64 -17.23
N ASP A 1228 -6.77 12.77 -17.87
CA ASP A 1228 -5.64 13.52 -17.30
C ASP A 1228 -5.99 15.01 -17.18
N ARG A 1229 -6.66 15.58 -18.19
CA ARG A 1229 -7.18 16.95 -18.15
C ARG A 1229 -8.15 17.10 -17.00
N THR A 1230 -9.09 16.17 -16.85
CA THR A 1230 -10.07 16.17 -15.76
C THR A 1230 -9.36 16.12 -14.40
N ILE A 1231 -8.42 15.20 -14.19
CA ILE A 1231 -7.66 15.07 -12.95
C ILE A 1231 -6.81 16.31 -12.65
N ALA A 1232 -6.16 16.90 -13.66
CA ALA A 1232 -5.43 18.16 -13.49
C ALA A 1232 -6.36 19.29 -13.00
N GLN A 1233 -7.61 19.35 -13.48
CA GLN A 1233 -8.60 20.31 -12.98
C GLN A 1233 -9.04 19.98 -11.55
N TYR A 1234 -9.30 18.71 -11.21
CA TYR A 1234 -9.60 18.31 -9.83
C TYR A 1234 -8.46 18.69 -8.88
N ASN A 1235 -7.21 18.41 -9.26
CA ASN A 1235 -6.05 18.77 -8.45
C ASN A 1235 -5.92 20.28 -8.29
N ARG A 1236 -5.98 21.02 -9.40
CA ARG A 1236 -5.85 22.48 -9.42
C ARG A 1236 -6.94 23.16 -8.60
N ASP A 1237 -8.18 22.69 -8.64
CA ASP A 1237 -9.32 23.41 -8.05
C ASP A 1237 -9.68 22.89 -6.65
N ILE A 1238 -9.54 21.58 -6.39
CA ILE A 1238 -10.07 20.90 -5.20
C ILE A 1238 -8.95 20.30 -4.34
N TRP A 1239 -8.15 19.38 -4.88
CA TRP A 1239 -7.30 18.50 -4.07
C TRP A 1239 -5.97 19.12 -3.63
N LYS A 1240 -5.36 19.97 -4.46
CA LYS A 1240 -4.10 20.68 -4.16
C LYS A 1240 -2.99 19.73 -3.67
N LEU A 1241 -2.79 18.62 -4.36
CA LEU A 1241 -1.71 17.66 -4.13
C LEU A 1241 -0.43 18.16 -4.80
N ASP A 1242 0.71 17.79 -4.22
CA ASP A 1242 2.01 18.07 -4.81
C ASP A 1242 2.25 17.17 -6.04
N GLU A 1243 2.72 17.79 -7.12
CA GLU A 1243 3.20 17.08 -8.31
C GLU A 1243 4.68 16.75 -8.11
N LYS A 1244 4.99 15.47 -7.85
CA LYS A 1244 6.36 14.96 -7.88
C LYS A 1244 6.55 14.18 -9.19
N ILE A 1245 7.30 14.78 -10.11
CA ILE A 1245 7.71 14.17 -11.39
C ILE A 1245 8.97 13.35 -11.19
#